data_AF-A0A1Y6CKY8-F1
#
_entry.id   AF-A0A1Y6CKY8-F1
#
_cell.length_a   1.000
_cell.length_b   1.000
_cell.length_c   1.000
_cell.angle_alpha   90.00
_cell.angle_beta   90.00
_cell.angle_gamma   90.00
#
_symmetry.space_group_name_H-M   'P 1'
#
loop_
_entity.id
_entity.type
_entity.pdbx_description
1 polymer ?
#
loop_
_entity_poly.entity_id
_entity_poly.type
_entity_poly.pdbx_seq_one_letter_code
_entity_poly.pdbx_strand_id
1 'polypeptide(L)'
;MIYEPLEEGETLEDTTPPVLVSGDGVEYVLPYIQVFDYGTPSSVVLEDFADNDHQNNLGGAVATYKGENYTEGGGYWYTFIDKLGSSIENCTSPTLAINAYNVAEAIHNNEICLDINIANDASGYGGFGSNILFEEAAIDLSDLTQVKITAYGSGSPVGVMFETTDIDRTVQDGWGNYAASTPITLSASPQVFTYNVSDFVGEEYSAIKGDPLEPHLHLASKFFFQLKDGATAKIHITNIEFIFEPDAQDPDTLRVAKFDWKNDDYDPSFVFDLSKVGVPAEIDQSEPYMDWSTAILTPAPTVMEADDTNIPADTGINNWLSVDGTKLRDSHGRLVRLTGVNWFGFETKNAIPFGLWARDYKDMLQQIADTGFNTVRIPFSDYIIDQSKADNAAYHLGELDITINASLNSDLNSSMTPLDLLDKIIEHARDIGLKIVLDNHSRGPDKYLVEGHWVTEEYPEEKWIANWVWLAKRYKDNDAVVALDLNNEPHFEAGWDSDKASNNWNEAAERCAAAIQDPAKGNNPNALIIIEGVEGLNENSPAVDKYWWGGNMKGVLTAPIEIPVQDKLVYSPHEYGPEVYLQPWFRDYRFPNNLPYIWEDRFGFIYHLDMGHLFVGEFGIKNPSPQGGISAAEKWFDEFVQYMADHREGYSWTYWAWNPNSGDTGGILTNNWEDVHQWKLDKLSDLQAPMIGNRNGK
;
A
#
# COMPACT_ATOMS: atom_id res chain seq x y z
N MET A 1 7.10 -3.05 34.17
CA MET A 1 5.71 -3.49 34.03
C MET A 1 5.18 -3.87 35.41
N ILE A 2 3.98 -3.42 35.76
CA ILE A 2 3.31 -3.74 37.03
C ILE A 2 1.97 -4.42 36.69
N TYR A 3 1.68 -5.56 37.30
CA TYR A 3 0.44 -6.33 37.11
C TYR A 3 0.01 -7.02 38.41
N GLU A 4 -1.31 -7.16 38.63
CA GLU A 4 -1.90 -7.92 39.74
C GLU A 4 -2.39 -9.28 39.23
N PRO A 5 -1.98 -10.42 39.83
CA PRO A 5 -2.41 -11.75 39.38
C PRO A 5 -3.94 -11.93 39.45
N LEU A 6 -4.51 -12.67 38.48
CA LEU A 6 -5.91 -13.11 38.53
C LEU A 6 -6.05 -14.34 39.43
N GLU A 7 -7.01 -14.34 40.35
CA GLU A 7 -7.36 -15.53 41.11
C GLU A 7 -8.27 -16.47 40.30
N GLU A 8 -8.31 -17.75 40.69
CA GLU A 8 -9.11 -18.79 40.01
C GLU A 8 -10.61 -18.40 39.98
N GLY A 9 -11.12 -18.12 38.78
CA GLY A 9 -12.53 -17.77 38.54
C GLY A 9 -12.83 -16.29 38.34
N GLU A 10 -11.82 -15.41 38.39
CA GLU A 10 -11.94 -13.99 38.00
C GLU A 10 -11.82 -13.81 36.48
N THR A 11 -12.41 -12.75 35.94
CA THR A 11 -12.33 -12.41 34.52
C THR A 11 -11.47 -11.16 34.28
N LEU A 12 -11.00 -10.97 33.04
CA LEU A 12 -10.22 -9.81 32.62
C LEU A 12 -10.91 -8.46 32.86
N GLU A 13 -12.25 -8.45 32.99
CA GLU A 13 -13.03 -7.25 33.32
C GLU A 13 -12.94 -6.86 34.80
N ASP A 14 -12.45 -7.77 35.66
CA ASP A 14 -12.38 -7.59 37.12
C ASP A 14 -11.02 -7.03 37.58
N THR A 15 -10.01 -6.91 36.70
CA THR A 15 -8.64 -6.48 37.07
C THR A 15 -8.22 -5.14 36.46
N THR A 16 -7.26 -4.49 37.11
CA THR A 16 -6.66 -3.25 36.62
C THR A 16 -5.70 -3.60 35.47
N PRO A 17 -5.79 -2.95 34.30
CA PRO A 17 -4.90 -3.27 33.18
C PRO A 17 -3.42 -3.02 33.55
N PRO A 18 -2.49 -3.89 33.13
CA PRO A 18 -1.07 -3.72 33.40
C PRO A 18 -0.56 -2.40 32.83
N VAL A 19 0.31 -1.78 33.61
CA VAL A 19 0.97 -0.53 33.25
C VAL A 19 2.45 -0.76 32.98
N LEU A 20 2.91 -0.23 31.84
CA LEU A 20 4.33 -0.02 31.58
C LEU A 20 4.74 1.28 32.26
N VAL A 21 5.80 1.21 33.07
CA VAL A 21 6.38 2.40 33.70
C VAL A 21 7.69 2.68 33.00
N SER A 22 7.79 3.79 32.29
CA SER A 22 9.03 4.22 31.66
C SER A 22 10.09 4.57 32.70
N GLY A 23 11.36 4.68 32.27
CA GLY A 23 12.48 4.97 33.18
C GLY A 23 12.38 6.32 33.93
N ASP A 24 11.51 7.22 33.47
CA ASP A 24 11.16 8.51 34.09
C ASP A 24 9.85 8.48 34.91
N GLY A 25 9.20 7.31 35.01
CA GLY A 25 8.06 7.07 35.90
C GLY A 25 6.67 7.31 35.29
N VAL A 26 6.56 7.47 33.97
CA VAL A 26 5.27 7.64 33.29
C VAL A 26 4.61 6.27 33.08
N GLU A 27 3.33 6.17 33.44
CA GLU A 27 2.56 4.93 33.32
C GLU A 27 1.78 4.90 32.00
N TYR A 28 1.92 3.79 31.25
CA TYR A 28 1.22 3.52 30.00
C TYR A 28 0.33 2.30 30.20
N VAL A 29 -0.98 2.50 30.10
CA VAL A 29 -2.01 1.46 30.26
C VAL A 29 -2.12 0.66 28.95
N LEU A 30 -1.94 -0.67 29.01
CA LEU A 30 -2.02 -1.52 27.83
C LEU A 30 -3.49 -1.86 27.47
N PRO A 31 -3.92 -1.70 26.20
CA PRO A 31 -5.35 -1.70 25.85
C PRO A 31 -5.98 -3.08 25.58
N TYR A 32 -5.22 -4.16 25.36
CA TYR A 32 -5.78 -5.49 25.03
C TYR A 32 -4.97 -6.63 25.65
N ILE A 33 -5.66 -7.57 26.30
CA ILE A 33 -5.07 -8.79 26.89
C ILE A 33 -6.01 -9.98 26.65
N GLN A 34 -5.45 -11.12 26.25
CA GLN A 34 -6.06 -12.44 26.46
C GLN A 34 -5.24 -13.24 27.47
N VAL A 35 -5.91 -13.99 28.34
CA VAL A 35 -5.30 -14.86 29.36
C VAL A 35 -5.44 -16.30 28.89
N PHE A 36 -4.33 -17.02 28.75
CA PHE A 36 -4.32 -18.48 28.55
C PHE A 36 -4.21 -19.21 29.89
N ASP A 37 -5.17 -20.10 30.18
CA ASP A 37 -5.11 -21.02 31.31
C ASP A 37 -4.29 -22.27 30.93
N TYR A 38 -3.04 -22.31 31.39
CA TYR A 38 -2.15 -23.48 31.25
C TYR A 38 -2.31 -24.49 32.40
N GLY A 39 -3.41 -24.46 33.15
CA GLY A 39 -3.66 -25.37 34.27
C GLY A 39 -2.69 -25.19 35.44
N THR A 40 -2.07 -24.01 35.56
CA THR A 40 -1.21 -23.63 36.70
C THR A 40 -1.58 -22.23 37.21
N PRO A 41 -1.46 -21.95 38.52
CA PRO A 41 -2.13 -20.79 39.15
C PRO A 41 -1.55 -19.41 38.80
N SER A 42 -0.55 -19.31 37.92
CA SER A 42 0.24 -18.09 37.76
C SER A 42 0.98 -18.00 36.43
N SER A 43 0.32 -18.32 35.31
CA SER A 43 0.91 -18.18 33.97
C SER A 43 0.27 -17.01 33.24
N VAL A 44 1.08 -16.01 32.87
CA VAL A 44 0.72 -14.99 31.89
C VAL A 44 1.67 -15.17 30.72
N VAL A 45 1.12 -15.58 29.58
CA VAL A 45 1.79 -15.45 28.29
C VAL A 45 1.31 -14.12 27.71
N LEU A 46 2.24 -13.21 27.45
CA LEU A 46 1.98 -12.15 26.48
C LEU A 46 1.92 -12.86 25.15
N GLU A 47 0.72 -12.93 24.57
CA GLU A 47 0.53 -13.45 23.23
C GLU A 47 1.54 -12.77 22.28
N ASP A 48 2.12 -13.58 21.43
CA ASP A 48 2.80 -13.13 20.22
C ASP A 48 1.85 -12.19 19.47
N PHE A 49 2.35 -11.08 18.94
CA PHE A 49 1.64 -10.30 17.93
C PHE A 49 1.63 -11.09 16.61
N ALA A 50 1.06 -12.30 16.64
CA ALA A 50 1.01 -13.23 15.52
C ALA A 50 -0.25 -14.12 15.59
N ASP A 51 -1.42 -13.47 15.76
CA ASP A 51 -2.59 -13.85 14.96
C ASP A 51 -2.58 -12.94 13.73
N ASN A 52 -2.65 -13.56 12.55
CA ASN A 52 -2.98 -12.99 11.24
C ASN A 52 -2.87 -11.45 11.09
N ASP A 53 -1.66 -10.90 11.15
CA ASP A 53 -1.19 -9.81 10.30
C ASP A 53 0.20 -9.36 10.76
N HIS A 54 1.01 -9.01 9.78
CA HIS A 54 2.40 -8.63 9.94
C HIS A 54 2.55 -7.25 10.63
N GLN A 55 3.65 -7.10 11.41
CA GLN A 55 4.52 -5.90 11.53
C GLN A 55 4.31 -4.81 12.63
N ASN A 56 5.48 -4.39 13.14
CA ASN A 56 5.87 -3.06 13.65
C ASN A 56 5.82 -2.74 15.16
N ASN A 57 7.00 -2.84 15.79
CA ASN A 57 7.58 -1.69 16.50
C ASN A 57 9.09 -1.61 16.25
N LEU A 58 9.51 -0.62 15.46
CA LEU A 58 10.77 0.15 15.50
C LEU A 58 12.14 -0.58 15.36
N GLY A 59 12.69 -0.53 14.13
CA GLY A 59 14.14 -0.48 13.81
C GLY A 59 14.71 -1.77 13.20
N GLY A 60 15.28 -1.83 12.00
CA GLY A 60 15.54 -0.84 10.96
C GLY A 60 15.65 -1.53 9.58
N ALA A 61 15.70 -0.70 8.55
CA ALA A 61 15.50 -1.06 7.14
C ALA A 61 16.82 -1.34 6.37
N VAL A 62 16.76 -2.33 5.48
CA VAL A 62 17.15 -2.32 4.04
C VAL A 62 18.60 -2.03 3.62
N ALA A 63 19.23 -2.97 2.87
CA ALA A 63 19.97 -2.67 1.63
C ALA A 63 20.13 -3.90 0.69
N THR A 64 19.85 -3.66 -0.60
CA THR A 64 19.92 -4.57 -1.77
C THR A 64 21.28 -4.57 -2.48
N TYR A 65 21.76 -5.67 -3.13
CA TYR A 65 22.36 -5.60 -4.49
C TYR A 65 22.64 -6.94 -5.25
N LYS A 66 22.67 -6.77 -6.59
CA LYS A 66 22.95 -7.56 -7.80
C LYS A 66 24.15 -8.53 -7.82
N GLY A 67 23.95 -9.69 -8.49
CA GLY A 67 24.89 -10.24 -9.48
C GLY A 67 25.61 -11.56 -9.15
N GLU A 68 25.25 -12.59 -9.95
CA GLU A 68 25.85 -13.94 -10.09
C GLU A 68 25.38 -15.02 -9.10
N ASN A 69 24.34 -15.77 -9.50
CA ASN A 69 23.97 -17.10 -9.00
C ASN A 69 23.93 -17.26 -7.46
N TYR A 70 23.08 -16.50 -6.77
CA TYR A 70 22.60 -16.85 -5.43
C TYR A 70 21.11 -16.51 -5.28
N THR A 71 20.28 -17.45 -4.84
CA THR A 71 18.97 -17.13 -4.22
C THR A 71 19.27 -16.89 -2.75
N GLU A 72 18.79 -15.78 -2.18
CA GLU A 72 18.80 -15.55 -0.75
C GLU A 72 17.34 -15.53 -0.25
N GLY A 73 17.03 -16.31 0.79
CA GLY A 73 15.71 -16.34 1.44
C GLY A 73 15.74 -15.53 2.74
N GLY A 74 14.73 -14.70 3.00
CA GLY A 74 14.66 -13.89 4.23
C GLY A 74 14.28 -14.74 5.44
N GLY A 75 14.97 -14.55 6.57
CA GLY A 75 14.64 -15.21 7.85
C GLY A 75 14.83 -14.26 9.02
N TYR A 76 13.74 -13.87 9.69
CA TYR A 76 13.82 -13.05 10.91
C TYR A 76 14.35 -13.88 12.08
N TRP A 77 15.40 -13.39 12.74
CA TRP A 77 15.94 -14.00 13.94
C TRP A 77 15.22 -13.49 15.20
N TYR A 78 14.96 -14.39 16.13
CA TYR A 78 14.26 -14.09 17.38
C TYR A 78 14.90 -14.81 18.57
N THR A 79 14.65 -14.29 19.77
CA THR A 79 15.05 -14.90 21.05
C THR A 79 13.84 -15.00 21.96
N PHE A 80 13.76 -16.07 22.76
CA PHE A 80 12.66 -16.27 23.70
C PHE A 80 13.19 -16.80 25.03
N ILE A 81 12.55 -16.36 26.12
CA ILE A 81 12.77 -16.84 27.48
C ILE A 81 11.41 -16.88 28.18
N ASP A 82 11.15 -17.95 28.93
CA ASP A 82 9.87 -18.14 29.60
C ASP A 82 9.87 -17.70 31.08
N LYS A 83 11.02 -17.26 31.61
CA LYS A 83 11.22 -17.00 33.04
C LYS A 83 11.96 -15.72 33.38
N LEU A 84 11.49 -15.07 34.45
CA LEU A 84 12.11 -13.91 35.08
C LEU A 84 13.49 -14.28 35.65
N GLY A 85 14.52 -13.56 35.20
CA GLY A 85 15.91 -13.77 35.63
C GLY A 85 16.76 -14.63 34.69
N SER A 86 16.17 -15.24 33.67
CA SER A 86 16.90 -15.81 32.52
C SER A 86 17.45 -14.70 31.62
N SER A 87 18.58 -14.93 30.95
CA SER A 87 19.18 -13.98 30.01
C SER A 87 19.78 -14.65 28.77
N ILE A 88 19.78 -13.92 27.66
CA ILE A 88 20.48 -14.24 26.41
C ILE A 88 21.29 -12.98 26.05
N GLU A 89 22.60 -13.12 26.00
CA GLU A 89 23.54 -12.00 25.87
C GLU A 89 24.61 -12.28 24.82
N ASN A 90 25.22 -11.22 24.30
CA ASN A 90 26.34 -11.33 23.38
C ASN A 90 27.61 -11.76 24.11
N CYS A 91 28.26 -12.80 23.63
CA CYS A 91 29.53 -13.29 24.17
C CYS A 91 30.64 -12.26 24.29
N THR A 92 30.61 -11.24 23.43
CA THR A 92 31.65 -10.20 23.29
C THR A 92 31.26 -8.89 23.99
N SER A 93 29.98 -8.70 24.32
CA SER A 93 29.44 -7.51 24.99
C SER A 93 28.28 -7.89 25.93
N PRO A 94 28.56 -8.39 27.15
CA PRO A 94 27.57 -8.96 28.06
C PRO A 94 26.66 -7.92 28.75
N THR A 95 26.75 -6.64 28.38
CA THR A 95 25.89 -5.58 28.94
C THR A 95 24.59 -5.38 28.15
N LEU A 96 24.42 -6.10 27.03
CA LEU A 96 23.28 -5.96 26.14
C LEU A 96 22.52 -7.29 26.05
N ALA A 97 21.27 -7.28 26.46
CA ALA A 97 20.36 -8.39 26.19
C ALA A 97 20.11 -8.49 24.69
N ILE A 98 20.22 -9.69 24.13
CA ILE A 98 19.95 -9.93 22.72
C ILE A 98 18.45 -10.15 22.52
N ASN A 99 17.90 -9.50 21.51
CA ASN A 99 16.54 -9.67 21.01
C ASN A 99 16.53 -9.59 19.47
N ALA A 100 15.33 -9.67 18.88
CA ALA A 100 15.16 -9.62 17.42
C ALA A 100 15.77 -8.36 16.75
N TYR A 101 15.98 -7.27 17.50
CA TYR A 101 16.45 -5.98 16.99
C TYR A 101 17.98 -5.80 17.02
N ASN A 102 18.69 -6.58 17.83
CA ASN A 102 20.15 -6.45 18.00
C ASN A 102 20.90 -7.79 17.91
N VAL A 103 20.24 -8.86 17.45
CA VAL A 103 20.86 -10.18 17.22
C VAL A 103 22.05 -10.10 16.27
N ALA A 104 22.04 -9.18 15.31
CA ALA A 104 23.17 -8.90 14.44
C ALA A 104 24.41 -8.41 15.21
N GLU A 105 24.24 -7.74 16.36
CA GLU A 105 25.38 -7.35 17.20
C GLU A 105 26.10 -8.56 17.81
N ALA A 106 25.41 -9.71 17.91
CA ALA A 106 25.98 -10.98 18.36
C ALA A 106 26.76 -11.73 17.26
N ILE A 107 26.75 -11.23 16.03
CA ILE A 107 27.48 -11.79 14.90
C ILE A 107 28.83 -11.09 14.78
N HIS A 108 29.91 -11.87 14.80
CA HIS A 108 31.27 -11.35 14.69
C HIS A 108 32.20 -12.38 14.06
N ASN A 109 33.04 -11.99 13.10
CA ASN A 109 33.96 -12.88 12.37
C ASN A 109 33.27 -14.08 11.67
N ASN A 110 32.10 -13.84 11.06
CA ASN A 110 31.27 -14.85 10.42
C ASN A 110 30.78 -15.97 11.36
N GLU A 111 30.59 -15.65 12.65
CA GLU A 111 29.97 -16.54 13.62
C GLU A 111 28.99 -15.78 14.50
N ILE A 112 27.91 -16.44 14.90
CA ILE A 112 27.02 -15.94 15.96
C ILE A 112 27.48 -16.49 17.30
N CYS A 113 27.62 -15.62 18.31
CA CYS A 113 28.01 -16.03 19.65
C CYS A 113 27.07 -15.54 20.74
N LEU A 114 26.51 -16.49 21.49
CA LEU A 114 25.52 -16.25 22.53
C LEU A 114 25.94 -16.85 23.87
N ASP A 115 25.79 -16.08 24.93
CA ASP A 115 25.79 -16.53 26.32
C ASP A 115 24.33 -16.66 26.78
N ILE A 116 23.87 -17.89 27.01
CA ILE A 116 22.50 -18.21 27.41
C ILE A 116 22.51 -18.74 28.85
N ASN A 117 21.71 -18.12 29.72
CA ASN A 117 21.58 -18.48 31.12
C ASN A 117 20.11 -18.61 31.49
N ILE A 118 19.67 -19.84 31.79
CA ILE A 118 18.28 -20.12 32.19
C ILE A 118 18.21 -20.24 33.71
N ALA A 119 17.32 -19.47 34.33
CA ALA A 119 17.05 -19.57 35.76
C ALA A 119 16.65 -21.01 36.17
N ASN A 120 16.96 -21.41 37.41
CA ASN A 120 16.79 -22.79 37.89
C ASN A 120 15.62 -22.88 38.89
N ASP A 121 14.46 -23.33 38.43
CA ASP A 121 13.22 -23.47 39.22
C ASP A 121 12.22 -24.53 38.68
N ALA A 122 12.72 -25.48 37.89
CA ALA A 122 12.16 -26.80 37.54
C ALA A 122 11.25 -26.94 36.29
N SER A 123 11.11 -25.93 35.42
CA SER A 123 10.21 -26.04 34.24
C SER A 123 10.44 -25.07 33.06
N GLY A 124 11.62 -24.46 32.93
CA GLY A 124 11.87 -23.35 32.00
C GLY A 124 12.67 -23.69 30.74
N TYR A 125 12.60 -22.82 29.74
CA TYR A 125 13.42 -22.84 28.53
C TYR A 125 13.76 -21.45 28.01
N GLY A 126 14.87 -21.39 27.27
CA GLY A 126 15.22 -20.22 26.48
C GLY A 126 15.97 -20.63 25.23
N GLY A 127 15.84 -19.82 24.18
CA GLY A 127 16.38 -20.18 22.88
C GLY A 127 16.48 -19.01 21.92
N PHE A 128 17.11 -19.31 20.80
CA PHE A 128 17.26 -18.39 19.67
C PHE A 128 17.07 -19.16 18.37
N GLY A 129 16.50 -18.51 17.37
CA GLY A 129 16.25 -19.15 16.10
C GLY A 129 15.86 -18.18 15.01
N SER A 130 15.59 -18.73 13.83
CA SER A 130 15.15 -17.98 12.67
C SER A 130 13.99 -18.68 11.97
N ASN A 131 13.19 -17.90 11.25
CA ASN A 131 12.23 -18.44 10.31
C ASN A 131 12.96 -19.06 9.11
N ILE A 132 12.39 -20.10 8.49
CA ILE A 132 12.97 -20.67 7.26
C ILE A 132 11.97 -20.67 6.10
N LEU A 133 12.00 -19.62 5.28
CA LEU A 133 11.06 -19.42 4.18
C LEU A 133 11.53 -20.11 2.88
N PHE A 134 11.55 -21.45 2.85
CA PHE A 134 12.00 -22.22 1.68
C PHE A 134 11.10 -22.08 0.43
N GLU A 135 9.83 -21.67 0.61
CA GLU A 135 8.89 -21.43 -0.49
C GLU A 135 9.34 -20.28 -1.42
N GLU A 136 9.92 -19.22 -0.86
CA GLU A 136 10.40 -18.05 -1.63
C GLU A 136 11.56 -18.41 -2.57
N ALA A 137 12.30 -19.48 -2.25
CA ALA A 137 13.38 -20.01 -3.06
C ALA A 137 12.96 -21.16 -3.98
N ALA A 138 11.66 -21.51 -4.03
CA ALA A 138 11.11 -22.65 -4.77
C ALA A 138 11.78 -23.99 -4.42
N ILE A 139 12.17 -24.19 -3.16
CA ILE A 139 12.84 -25.41 -2.70
C ILE A 139 11.88 -26.26 -1.87
N ASP A 140 11.64 -27.49 -2.35
CA ASP A 140 10.79 -28.45 -1.66
C ASP A 140 11.49 -29.01 -0.41
N LEU A 141 10.89 -28.78 0.75
CA LEU A 141 11.33 -29.34 2.02
C LEU A 141 11.16 -30.85 2.09
N SER A 142 10.31 -31.45 1.24
CA SER A 142 10.25 -32.91 1.11
C SER A 142 11.60 -33.51 0.73
N ASP A 143 12.45 -32.71 0.09
CA ASP A 143 13.79 -33.12 -0.32
C ASP A 143 14.82 -32.94 0.80
N LEU A 144 14.51 -32.33 1.94
CA LEU A 144 15.48 -32.12 3.02
C LEU A 144 15.91 -33.48 3.61
N THR A 145 17.22 -33.73 3.62
CA THR A 145 17.80 -35.00 4.10
C THR A 145 18.60 -34.82 5.39
N GLN A 146 19.39 -33.75 5.47
CA GLN A 146 20.31 -33.53 6.58
C GLN A 146 20.42 -32.05 6.94
N VAL A 147 20.66 -31.80 8.22
CA VAL A 147 21.10 -30.52 8.75
C VAL A 147 22.49 -30.69 9.35
N LYS A 148 23.44 -29.86 8.94
CA LYS A 148 24.80 -29.81 9.52
C LYS A 148 25.00 -28.50 10.25
N ILE A 149 25.54 -28.57 11.45
CA ILE A 149 25.77 -27.41 12.30
C ILE A 149 27.23 -27.45 12.74
N THR A 150 27.98 -26.40 12.47
CA THR A 150 29.35 -26.24 12.97
C THR A 150 29.31 -25.30 14.17
N ALA A 151 29.60 -25.83 15.34
CA ALA A 151 29.51 -25.09 16.60
C ALA A 151 30.64 -25.45 17.57
N TYR A 152 30.94 -24.52 18.49
CA TYR A 152 31.84 -24.71 19.61
C TYR A 152 31.45 -23.81 20.79
N GLY A 153 32.12 -24.00 21.93
CA GLY A 153 31.86 -23.21 23.13
C GLY A 153 31.98 -24.03 24.40
N SER A 154 31.16 -23.71 25.39
CA SER A 154 31.21 -24.36 26.70
C SER A 154 29.88 -24.33 27.43
N GLY A 155 29.72 -25.18 28.43
CA GLY A 155 28.52 -25.23 29.26
C GLY A 155 27.63 -26.43 28.92
N SER A 156 26.33 -26.23 29.05
CA SER A 156 25.32 -27.28 28.97
C SER A 156 25.04 -27.68 27.51
N PRO A 157 24.58 -28.91 27.26
CA PRO A 157 24.17 -29.33 25.91
C PRO A 157 23.05 -28.46 25.36
N VAL A 158 23.14 -28.08 24.08
CA VAL A 158 22.19 -27.21 23.39
C VAL A 158 21.28 -28.03 22.46
N GLY A 159 19.97 -27.92 22.64
CA GLY A 159 18.97 -28.55 21.79
C GLY A 159 18.90 -27.91 20.40
N VAL A 160 18.48 -28.69 19.40
CA VAL A 160 18.27 -28.26 18.01
C VAL A 160 16.86 -28.67 17.62
N MET A 161 16.06 -27.74 17.10
CA MET A 161 14.62 -27.92 16.97
C MET A 161 14.04 -27.31 15.69
N PHE A 162 12.94 -27.90 15.24
CA PHE A 162 12.06 -27.39 14.18
C PHE A 162 10.65 -27.15 14.72
N GLU A 163 10.01 -26.11 14.20
CA GLU A 163 8.57 -25.88 14.32
C GLU A 163 7.94 -25.88 12.91
N THR A 164 6.84 -26.62 12.74
CA THR A 164 6.11 -26.72 11.46
C THR A 164 4.65 -26.32 11.61
N THR A 165 4.09 -25.73 10.55
CA THR A 165 2.68 -25.36 10.40
C THR A 165 2.02 -26.19 9.31
N ASP A 166 0.97 -26.92 9.70
CA ASP A 166 0.06 -27.80 8.92
C ASP A 166 0.37 -29.31 9.00
N ILE A 167 -0.45 -30.01 9.78
CA ILE A 167 -0.66 -31.46 9.78
C ILE A 167 -1.95 -31.67 9.00
N ASP A 168 -1.85 -32.34 7.86
CA ASP A 168 -2.90 -33.01 7.08
C ASP A 168 -4.36 -32.68 7.50
N ARG A 169 -5.13 -32.02 6.61
CA ARG A 169 -6.52 -31.50 6.76
C ARG A 169 -7.62 -32.50 7.19
N THR A 170 -7.25 -33.66 7.70
CA THR A 170 -8.17 -34.69 8.21
C THR A 170 -8.23 -34.79 9.73
N VAL A 171 -7.37 -34.10 10.47
CA VAL A 171 -7.45 -34.05 11.94
C VAL A 171 -7.35 -32.60 12.42
N GLN A 172 -8.40 -32.11 13.08
CA GLN A 172 -8.40 -30.83 13.77
C GLN A 172 -7.35 -30.83 14.89
N ASP A 173 -6.56 -29.76 14.92
CA ASP A 173 -5.69 -29.25 15.99
C ASP A 173 -4.23 -29.77 16.03
N GLY A 174 -3.28 -28.88 15.71
CA GLY A 174 -1.99 -28.85 16.41
C GLY A 174 -0.75 -28.54 15.57
N TRP A 175 -0.01 -27.53 16.00
CA TRP A 175 1.38 -27.23 15.63
C TRP A 175 2.33 -28.40 16.01
N GLY A 176 3.43 -28.56 15.27
CA GLY A 176 4.41 -29.62 15.52
C GLY A 176 5.80 -29.11 15.90
N ASN A 177 6.21 -29.33 17.16
CA ASN A 177 7.59 -29.11 17.60
C ASN A 177 8.38 -30.42 17.57
N TYR A 178 9.50 -30.40 16.84
CA TYR A 178 10.38 -31.55 16.67
C TYR A 178 11.77 -31.21 17.20
N ALA A 179 12.29 -32.05 18.09
CA ALA A 179 13.63 -31.89 18.66
C ALA A 179 14.57 -32.97 18.16
N ALA A 180 15.82 -32.60 17.88
CA ALA A 180 16.87 -33.56 17.62
C ALA A 180 17.05 -34.49 18.82
N SER A 181 17.12 -35.79 18.57
CA SER A 181 17.32 -36.83 19.58
C SER A 181 18.63 -36.69 20.37
N THR A 182 19.62 -35.97 19.81
CA THR A 182 20.91 -35.74 20.45
C THR A 182 21.26 -34.23 20.46
N PRO A 183 21.38 -33.59 21.63
CA PRO A 183 21.78 -32.18 21.70
C PRO A 183 23.25 -31.98 21.34
N ILE A 184 23.61 -30.77 20.95
CA ILE A 184 24.99 -30.33 20.71
C ILE A 184 25.74 -30.31 22.04
N THR A 185 26.79 -31.13 22.16
CA THR A 185 27.73 -31.05 23.28
C THR A 185 28.92 -30.18 22.87
N LEU A 186 29.00 -28.98 23.44
CA LEU A 186 29.99 -27.98 23.06
C LEU A 186 31.40 -28.36 23.53
N SER A 187 32.39 -28.08 22.67
CA SER A 187 33.81 -28.25 22.97
C SER A 187 34.56 -26.95 22.70
N ALA A 188 35.78 -26.82 23.21
CA ALA A 188 36.59 -25.61 23.02
C ALA A 188 36.99 -25.33 21.55
N SER A 189 36.82 -26.30 20.65
CA SER A 189 37.13 -26.17 19.22
C SER A 189 35.89 -26.44 18.36
N PRO A 190 35.76 -25.81 17.18
CA PRO A 190 34.70 -26.09 16.20
C PRO A 190 34.55 -27.58 15.92
N GLN A 191 33.32 -28.10 16.04
CA GLN A 191 32.93 -29.46 15.67
C GLN A 191 31.72 -29.39 14.73
N VAL A 192 31.64 -30.34 13.79
CA VAL A 192 30.48 -30.47 12.89
C VAL A 192 29.54 -31.53 13.46
N PHE A 193 28.30 -31.12 13.72
CA PHE A 193 27.19 -31.97 14.14
C PHE A 193 26.31 -32.21 12.92
N THR A 194 25.97 -33.46 12.63
CA THR A 194 25.15 -33.84 11.47
C THR A 194 23.91 -34.57 11.96
N TYR A 195 22.75 -34.06 11.58
CA TYR A 195 21.43 -34.59 11.90
C TYR A 195 20.77 -35.00 10.59
N ASN A 196 20.34 -36.25 10.47
CA ASN A 196 19.36 -36.60 9.45
C ASN A 196 18.00 -36.05 9.87
N VAL A 197 17.12 -35.78 8.93
CA VAL A 197 15.76 -35.34 9.26
C VAL A 197 15.05 -36.34 10.19
N SER A 198 15.28 -37.64 10.01
CA SER A 198 14.73 -38.68 10.90
C SER A 198 15.29 -38.66 12.33
N ASP A 199 16.34 -37.88 12.61
CA ASP A 199 16.88 -37.73 13.96
C ASP A 199 16.05 -36.73 14.80
N PHE A 200 15.12 -36.01 14.18
CA PHE A 200 14.17 -35.12 14.83
C PHE A 200 12.86 -35.85 15.12
N VAL A 201 12.38 -35.75 16.36
CA VAL A 201 11.15 -36.41 16.83
C VAL A 201 10.25 -35.42 17.57
N GLY A 202 8.94 -35.59 17.45
CA GLY A 202 7.96 -34.74 18.13
C GLY A 202 8.14 -34.76 19.65
N GLU A 203 8.06 -33.58 20.26
CA GLU A 203 8.31 -33.41 21.70
C GLU A 203 7.26 -34.06 22.62
N GLU A 204 7.61 -34.27 23.90
CA GLU A 204 6.75 -34.95 24.88
C GLU A 204 5.40 -34.27 25.16
N TYR A 205 5.27 -32.99 24.80
CA TYR A 205 4.12 -32.13 25.12
C TYR A 205 3.25 -31.80 23.90
N SER A 206 3.59 -32.31 22.71
CA SER A 206 2.81 -32.10 21.48
C SER A 206 1.97 -33.34 21.11
N ALA A 207 0.95 -33.13 20.28
CA ALA A 207 0.09 -34.21 19.78
C ALA A 207 0.85 -35.26 18.92
N ILE A 208 2.06 -34.91 18.48
CA ILE A 208 2.95 -35.69 17.61
C ILE A 208 4.12 -36.35 18.38
N LYS A 209 4.00 -36.49 19.70
CA LYS A 209 5.07 -37.02 20.57
C LYS A 209 5.67 -38.32 20.03
N GLY A 210 6.97 -38.30 19.78
CA GLY A 210 7.73 -39.47 19.33
C GLY A 210 7.55 -39.82 17.86
N ASP A 211 6.70 -39.11 17.13
CA ASP A 211 6.62 -39.23 15.67
C ASP A 211 7.86 -38.59 15.06
N PRO A 212 8.50 -39.24 14.06
CA PRO A 212 9.62 -38.64 13.37
C PRO A 212 9.15 -37.38 12.63
N LEU A 213 10.06 -36.42 12.45
CA LEU A 213 9.87 -35.35 11.49
C LEU A 213 9.78 -36.00 10.10
N GLU A 214 8.56 -36.15 9.60
CA GLU A 214 8.31 -36.56 8.23
C GLU A 214 8.12 -35.29 7.40
N PRO A 215 8.93 -35.06 6.34
CA PRO A 215 8.75 -33.96 5.41
C PRO A 215 7.44 -34.09 4.62
N HIS A 216 6.32 -33.78 5.27
CA HIS A 216 5.07 -33.56 4.58
C HIS A 216 4.89 -32.06 4.48
N LEU A 217 4.74 -31.56 3.25
CA LEU A 217 4.35 -30.20 2.91
C LEU A 217 5.50 -29.19 2.74
N HIS A 218 5.18 -28.22 1.89
CA HIS A 218 6.00 -27.12 1.39
C HIS A 218 6.49 -26.12 2.46
N LEU A 219 6.37 -26.41 3.76
CA LEU A 219 6.56 -25.41 4.82
C LEU A 219 7.21 -25.98 6.09
N ALA A 220 8.38 -25.44 6.44
CA ALA A 220 8.93 -25.43 7.78
C ALA A 220 8.95 -23.97 8.19
N SER A 221 8.30 -23.62 9.29
CA SER A 221 8.15 -22.21 9.65
C SER A 221 9.37 -21.70 10.40
N LYS A 222 9.98 -22.49 11.29
CA LYS A 222 11.12 -22.03 12.12
C LYS A 222 12.15 -23.12 12.46
N PHE A 223 13.40 -22.70 12.68
CA PHE A 223 14.50 -23.52 13.21
C PHE A 223 15.23 -22.78 14.32
N PHE A 224 15.46 -23.46 15.44
CA PHE A 224 15.98 -22.82 16.64
C PHE A 224 16.80 -23.75 17.52
N PHE A 225 17.57 -23.13 18.40
CA PHE A 225 18.39 -23.76 19.42
C PHE A 225 17.81 -23.46 20.79
N GLN A 226 17.83 -24.44 21.69
CA GLN A 226 17.15 -24.34 22.98
C GLN A 226 18.01 -24.86 24.15
N LEU A 227 17.91 -24.22 25.31
CA LEU A 227 18.39 -24.72 26.60
C LEU A 227 17.23 -24.96 27.56
N LYS A 228 17.41 -25.93 28.46
CA LYS A 228 16.45 -26.27 29.52
C LYS A 228 16.81 -25.59 30.84
N ASP A 229 15.84 -25.54 31.74
CA ASP A 229 15.89 -25.03 33.10
C ASP A 229 17.23 -25.26 33.82
N GLY A 230 17.79 -24.19 34.39
CA GLY A 230 19.06 -24.22 35.11
C GLY A 230 20.31 -24.47 34.27
N ALA A 231 20.18 -24.53 32.93
CA ALA A 231 21.31 -24.69 32.03
C ALA A 231 21.95 -23.33 31.69
N THR A 232 23.27 -23.36 31.57
CA THR A 232 24.06 -22.25 31.02
C THR A 232 24.91 -22.75 29.88
N ALA A 233 24.91 -22.07 28.73
CA ALA A 233 25.84 -22.37 27.65
C ALA A 233 26.35 -21.09 26.97
N LYS A 234 27.63 -21.10 26.63
CA LYS A 234 28.26 -20.17 25.70
C LYS A 234 28.41 -20.90 24.38
N ILE A 235 27.62 -20.54 23.38
CA ILE A 235 27.61 -21.20 22.08
C ILE A 235 28.09 -20.24 21.00
N HIS A 236 29.02 -20.72 20.18
CA HIS A 236 29.45 -20.10 18.93
C HIS A 236 28.97 -21.00 17.79
N ILE A 237 28.26 -20.44 16.82
CA ILE A 237 27.87 -21.15 15.60
C ILE A 237 28.54 -20.46 14.42
N THR A 238 29.31 -21.23 13.67
CA THR A 238 30.06 -20.73 12.53
C THR A 238 29.41 -21.12 11.20
N ASN A 239 28.58 -22.17 11.18
CA ASN A 239 27.91 -22.63 9.97
C ASN A 239 26.66 -23.45 10.28
N ILE A 240 25.62 -23.28 9.48
CA ILE A 240 24.43 -24.14 9.47
C ILE A 240 24.13 -24.44 8.00
N GLU A 241 24.04 -25.71 7.63
CA GLU A 241 23.80 -26.18 6.27
C GLU A 241 22.60 -27.12 6.23
N PHE A 242 21.66 -26.91 5.30
CA PHE A 242 20.54 -27.78 4.98
C PHE A 242 20.84 -28.48 3.67
N ILE A 243 20.81 -29.81 3.68
CA ILE A 243 21.19 -30.66 2.55
C ILE A 243 19.94 -31.32 2.01
N PHE A 244 19.71 -31.18 0.71
CA PHE A 244 18.54 -31.71 0.03
C PHE A 244 18.91 -32.88 -0.90
N GLU A 245 17.94 -33.75 -1.20
CA GLU A 245 18.06 -34.77 -2.24
C GLU A 245 18.42 -34.11 -3.59
N PRO A 246 19.23 -34.79 -4.43
CA PRO A 246 19.54 -34.32 -5.78
C PRO A 246 18.28 -34.15 -6.63
N ASP A 247 18.30 -33.20 -7.57
CA ASP A 247 17.22 -33.06 -8.54
C ASP A 247 17.15 -34.33 -9.42
N ALA A 248 15.92 -34.82 -9.68
CA ALA A 248 15.69 -35.93 -10.61
C ALA A 248 16.26 -35.67 -12.03
N GLN A 249 16.42 -34.40 -12.41
CA GLN A 249 17.01 -33.97 -13.68
C GLN A 249 18.55 -33.83 -13.63
N ASP A 250 19.16 -33.73 -12.44
CA ASP A 250 20.62 -33.65 -12.25
C ASP A 250 21.08 -34.40 -10.97
N PRO A 251 21.16 -35.74 -11.03
CA PRO A 251 21.36 -36.58 -9.85
C PRO A 251 22.78 -36.53 -9.25
N ASP A 252 23.73 -35.89 -9.93
CA ASP A 252 25.12 -35.80 -9.49
C ASP A 252 25.41 -34.53 -8.66
N THR A 253 24.41 -33.66 -8.49
CA THR A 253 24.59 -32.33 -7.92
C THR A 253 23.92 -32.21 -6.54
N LEU A 254 24.74 -32.06 -5.49
CA LEU A 254 24.29 -31.92 -4.10
C LEU A 254 23.70 -30.53 -3.85
N ARG A 255 22.40 -30.44 -3.55
CA ARG A 255 21.69 -29.18 -3.23
C ARG A 255 21.91 -28.82 -1.75
N VAL A 256 22.46 -27.63 -1.50
CA VAL A 256 22.79 -27.15 -0.14
C VAL A 256 22.34 -25.70 0.04
N ALA A 257 21.61 -25.44 1.13
CA ALA A 257 21.36 -24.10 1.65
C ALA A 257 22.23 -23.86 2.88
N LYS A 258 22.80 -22.67 3.05
CA LYS A 258 23.59 -22.34 4.24
C LYS A 258 23.28 -20.93 4.73
N PHE A 259 23.55 -20.66 6.00
CA PHE A 259 23.54 -19.29 6.50
C PHE A 259 24.84 -18.57 6.12
N ASP A 260 24.74 -17.35 5.62
CA ASP A 260 25.88 -16.46 5.40
C ASP A 260 25.89 -15.35 6.45
N TRP A 261 26.90 -15.41 7.33
CA TRP A 261 27.07 -14.50 8.44
C TRP A 261 27.87 -13.28 7.95
N LYS A 262 27.21 -12.23 7.46
CA LYS A 262 27.87 -11.00 6.98
C LYS A 262 28.33 -10.16 8.19
N ASN A 263 29.56 -9.64 8.17
CA ASN A 263 30.20 -8.99 9.33
C ASN A 263 29.87 -7.50 9.49
N ASP A 264 29.32 -6.83 8.47
CA ASP A 264 29.30 -5.36 8.40
C ASP A 264 27.93 -4.74 8.10
N ASP A 265 26.90 -5.54 7.85
CA ASP A 265 25.51 -5.11 7.74
C ASP A 265 24.69 -6.01 8.65
N TYR A 266 23.66 -5.46 9.29
CA TYR A 266 22.89 -6.07 10.37
C TYR A 266 22.04 -7.30 9.93
N ASP A 267 22.53 -8.14 9.01
CA ASP A 267 21.74 -9.08 8.20
C ASP A 267 22.46 -10.43 7.95
N PRO A 268 22.20 -11.46 8.77
CA PRO A 268 22.48 -12.86 8.41
C PRO A 268 21.43 -13.39 7.41
N SER A 269 21.80 -13.65 6.17
CA SER A 269 20.89 -14.16 5.14
C SER A 269 21.08 -15.66 4.84
N PHE A 270 20.00 -16.34 4.42
CA PHE A 270 20.14 -17.67 3.80
C PHE A 270 20.79 -17.48 2.42
N VAL A 271 21.82 -18.26 2.12
CA VAL A 271 22.46 -18.29 0.81
C VAL A 271 22.37 -19.71 0.24
N PHE A 272 21.66 -19.86 -0.87
CA PHE A 272 21.64 -21.09 -1.64
C PHE A 272 22.85 -21.13 -2.58
N ASP A 273 23.64 -22.19 -2.54
CA ASP A 273 24.75 -22.36 -3.49
C ASP A 273 24.19 -22.75 -4.87
N LEU A 274 23.82 -21.75 -5.69
CA LEU A 274 23.22 -21.97 -7.01
C LEU A 274 24.20 -22.56 -8.04
N SER A 275 25.50 -22.69 -7.73
CA SER A 275 26.40 -23.46 -8.59
C SER A 275 26.04 -24.95 -8.66
N LYS A 276 25.10 -25.38 -7.80
CA LYS A 276 24.62 -26.75 -7.64
C LYS A 276 23.09 -26.88 -7.68
N VAL A 277 22.39 -25.86 -8.15
CA VAL A 277 20.93 -25.86 -8.29
C VAL A 277 20.62 -25.69 -9.78
N GLY A 278 19.94 -26.65 -10.39
CA GLY A 278 19.43 -26.51 -11.74
C GLY A 278 18.35 -25.45 -11.77
N VAL A 279 18.69 -24.21 -12.11
CA VAL A 279 17.71 -23.13 -12.30
C VAL A 279 17.00 -23.35 -13.65
N PRO A 280 15.66 -23.38 -13.72
CA PRO A 280 14.95 -23.35 -14.99
C PRO A 280 15.30 -22.07 -15.76
N ALA A 281 15.65 -22.21 -17.03
CA ALA A 281 15.95 -21.07 -17.88
C ALA A 281 14.66 -20.29 -18.19
N GLU A 282 14.44 -19.17 -17.49
CA GLU A 282 13.71 -17.95 -17.94
C GLU A 282 13.29 -17.08 -16.72
N ILE A 283 14.22 -16.29 -16.17
CA ILE A 283 13.88 -15.07 -15.41
C ILE A 283 14.87 -13.98 -15.84
N ASP A 284 14.35 -12.88 -16.37
CA ASP A 284 15.08 -11.74 -16.93
C ASP A 284 15.66 -10.86 -15.80
N GLN A 285 16.92 -10.40 -15.94
CA GLN A 285 17.77 -9.89 -14.84
C GLN A 285 18.19 -8.40 -14.98
N SER A 286 17.50 -7.56 -15.75
CA SER A 286 18.03 -6.22 -16.07
C SER A 286 17.17 -5.03 -15.63
N GLU A 287 17.26 -4.59 -14.35
CA GLU A 287 16.84 -3.23 -13.92
C GLU A 287 17.73 -2.70 -12.76
N PRO A 288 18.06 -1.39 -12.67
CA PRO A 288 18.85 -0.76 -11.59
C PRO A 288 18.05 0.25 -10.71
N TYR A 289 18.30 0.31 -9.38
CA TYR A 289 17.66 1.26 -8.44
C TYR A 289 18.61 2.35 -7.89
N MET A 290 18.06 3.53 -7.57
CA MET A 290 18.70 4.69 -6.91
C MET A 290 18.43 4.79 -5.38
N ASP A 291 19.33 5.50 -4.68
CA ASP A 291 19.51 5.64 -3.21
C ASP A 291 18.76 6.84 -2.60
N TRP A 292 18.00 6.60 -1.54
CA TRP A 292 17.07 7.52 -0.87
C TRP A 292 17.63 8.20 0.41
N SER A 293 18.91 8.04 0.73
CA SER A 293 19.53 8.50 1.98
C SER A 293 19.69 10.04 2.16
N THR A 294 19.06 10.88 1.32
CA THR A 294 19.30 12.35 1.33
C THR A 294 18.09 13.25 1.61
N ALA A 295 16.87 12.71 1.79
CA ALA A 295 15.71 13.53 2.15
C ALA A 295 15.65 13.79 3.68
N ILE A 296 15.84 15.05 4.10
CA ILE A 296 15.75 15.47 5.51
C ILE A 296 14.35 16.03 5.79
N LEU A 297 13.64 15.46 6.76
CA LEU A 297 12.33 15.94 7.24
C LEU A 297 12.44 16.63 8.60
N THR A 298 11.75 17.76 8.78
CA THR A 298 11.53 18.42 10.07
C THR A 298 10.04 18.43 10.40
N PRO A 299 9.64 18.13 11.65
CA PRO A 299 8.23 18.04 12.02
C PRO A 299 7.58 19.42 12.20
N ALA A 300 6.36 19.58 11.68
CA ALA A 300 5.50 20.74 11.88
C ALA A 300 4.56 20.58 13.10
N PRO A 301 4.11 21.69 13.73
CA PRO A 301 3.35 21.67 14.98
C PRO A 301 1.84 21.51 14.78
N THR A 302 1.20 20.91 15.79
CA THR A 302 -0.24 20.65 15.91
C THR A 302 -1.06 21.93 16.10
N VAL A 303 -2.16 22.10 15.36
CA VAL A 303 -3.15 23.18 15.56
C VAL A 303 -4.56 22.58 15.74
N MET A 304 -5.29 23.14 16.71
CA MET A 304 -6.64 22.74 17.15
C MET A 304 -7.70 22.79 16.04
N GLU A 305 -8.59 21.79 16.07
CA GLU A 305 -9.81 21.71 15.27
C GLU A 305 -10.81 22.83 15.61
N ALA A 306 -11.51 23.33 14.58
CA ALA A 306 -12.65 24.22 14.71
C ALA A 306 -13.94 23.49 14.26
N ASP A 307 -14.98 23.68 15.06
CA ASP A 307 -16.34 23.12 14.98
C ASP A 307 -17.05 23.40 13.62
N ASP A 308 -17.43 22.32 12.92
CA ASP A 308 -17.90 22.28 11.52
C ASP A 308 -19.44 22.33 11.36
N THR A 309 -20.14 23.10 12.19
CA THR A 309 -21.63 23.04 12.24
C THR A 309 -22.38 24.26 11.72
N ASN A 310 -21.74 25.20 11.02
CA ASN A 310 -22.43 26.34 10.41
C ASN A 310 -22.04 26.54 8.94
N ILE A 311 -22.99 26.31 8.03
CA ILE A 311 -22.94 26.77 6.63
C ILE A 311 -23.28 28.28 6.63
N PRO A 312 -22.34 29.20 6.34
CA PRO A 312 -22.63 30.62 6.30
C PRO A 312 -23.45 30.98 5.07
N ALA A 313 -24.29 32.01 5.22
CA ALA A 313 -24.99 32.64 4.10
C ALA A 313 -24.00 33.17 3.04
N ASP A 314 -24.43 33.15 1.77
CA ASP A 314 -23.71 33.69 0.62
C ASP A 314 -23.16 35.11 0.91
N THR A 315 -21.84 35.27 0.87
CA THR A 315 -21.14 36.54 1.08
C THR A 315 -20.82 37.26 -0.24
N GLY A 316 -21.10 36.63 -1.39
CA GLY A 316 -20.72 37.15 -2.71
C GLY A 316 -19.22 37.07 -3.03
N ILE A 317 -18.43 36.34 -2.22
CA ILE A 317 -17.00 36.09 -2.40
C ILE A 317 -16.82 34.77 -3.17
N ASN A 318 -15.95 34.76 -4.19
CA ASN A 318 -15.62 33.53 -4.92
C ASN A 318 -14.99 32.49 -3.97
N ASN A 319 -15.51 31.27 -3.95
CA ASN A 319 -15.11 30.21 -3.04
C ASN A 319 -14.05 29.28 -3.65
N TRP A 320 -12.89 29.86 -3.96
CA TRP A 320 -11.68 29.14 -4.35
C TRP A 320 -11.09 28.37 -3.18
N LEU A 321 -10.43 27.26 -3.48
CA LEU A 321 -9.87 26.34 -2.49
C LEU A 321 -8.35 26.47 -2.41
N SER A 322 -7.76 26.16 -1.26
CA SER A 322 -6.31 26.18 -1.02
C SER A 322 -5.90 25.00 -0.15
N VAL A 323 -4.68 24.51 -0.36
CA VAL A 323 -4.07 23.45 0.42
C VAL A 323 -3.28 24.03 1.60
N ASP A 324 -3.47 23.47 2.79
CA ASP A 324 -2.80 23.79 4.05
C ASP A 324 -2.28 22.49 4.68
N GLY A 325 -1.00 22.19 4.44
CA GLY A 325 -0.43 20.86 4.70
C GLY A 325 -1.15 19.79 3.89
N THR A 326 -1.69 18.78 4.57
CA THR A 326 -2.59 17.79 3.94
C THR A 326 -4.03 18.24 3.78
N LYS A 327 -4.46 19.37 4.35
CA LYS A 327 -5.89 19.74 4.43
C LYS A 327 -6.29 20.66 3.29
N LEU A 328 -7.51 20.50 2.77
CA LEU A 328 -8.09 21.45 1.83
C LEU A 328 -8.98 22.47 2.55
N ARG A 329 -8.81 23.75 2.23
CA ARG A 329 -9.56 24.84 2.84
C ARG A 329 -10.32 25.66 1.81
N ASP A 330 -11.47 26.15 2.22
CA ASP A 330 -12.25 27.11 1.45
C ASP A 330 -11.79 28.57 1.69
N SER A 331 -12.41 29.52 0.99
CA SER A 331 -12.09 30.95 1.11
C SER A 331 -12.32 31.56 2.50
N HIS A 332 -13.04 30.86 3.38
CA HIS A 332 -13.29 31.24 4.78
C HIS A 332 -12.35 30.51 5.76
N GLY A 333 -11.42 29.68 5.26
CA GLY A 333 -10.48 28.89 6.04
C GLY A 333 -11.06 27.59 6.61
N ARG A 334 -12.29 27.21 6.22
CA ARG A 334 -12.94 25.99 6.71
C ARG A 334 -12.35 24.77 6.02
N LEU A 335 -12.20 23.68 6.77
CA LEU A 335 -11.84 22.37 6.19
C LEU A 335 -12.95 21.95 5.22
N VAL A 336 -12.57 21.54 4.02
CA VAL A 336 -13.48 21.01 3.00
C VAL A 336 -12.83 19.81 2.34
N ARG A 337 -13.63 18.97 1.69
CA ARG A 337 -13.16 17.82 0.92
C ARG A 337 -14.00 17.70 -0.35
N LEU A 338 -13.36 17.47 -1.48
CA LEU A 338 -14.03 17.16 -2.73
C LEU A 338 -14.41 15.67 -2.69
N THR A 339 -15.70 15.34 -2.63
CA THR A 339 -16.19 13.97 -2.57
C THR A 339 -17.25 13.79 -3.65
N GLY A 340 -16.85 13.16 -4.75
CA GLY A 340 -17.56 13.30 -6.02
C GLY A 340 -17.62 12.05 -6.88
N VAL A 341 -17.99 12.27 -8.13
CA VAL A 341 -18.05 11.24 -9.18
C VAL A 341 -17.41 11.73 -10.48
N ASN A 342 -16.91 10.81 -11.29
CA ASN A 342 -16.54 11.07 -12.68
C ASN A 342 -17.79 10.98 -13.58
N TRP A 343 -18.03 11.98 -14.42
CA TRP A 343 -19.09 11.94 -15.46
C TRP A 343 -18.47 12.06 -16.85
N PHE A 344 -18.10 10.90 -17.40
CA PHE A 344 -17.33 10.82 -18.64
C PHE A 344 -18.19 10.90 -19.91
N GLY A 345 -17.55 11.26 -21.02
CA GLY A 345 -18.07 11.19 -22.38
C GLY A 345 -17.49 12.25 -23.33
N PHE A 346 -17.02 13.40 -22.82
CA PHE A 346 -16.43 14.48 -23.62
C PHE A 346 -15.06 14.12 -24.22
N GLU A 347 -14.35 13.18 -23.60
CA GLU A 347 -13.11 12.56 -24.05
C GLU A 347 -13.31 11.53 -25.17
N THR A 348 -14.56 11.12 -25.40
CA THR A 348 -14.89 10.13 -26.43
C THR A 348 -15.20 10.80 -27.76
N LYS A 349 -15.30 10.01 -28.84
CA LYS A 349 -15.78 10.51 -30.14
C LYS A 349 -17.20 11.08 -30.11
N ASN A 350 -18.00 10.74 -29.09
CA ASN A 350 -19.33 11.30 -28.93
C ASN A 350 -19.27 12.74 -28.41
N ALA A 351 -18.17 13.17 -27.80
CA ALA A 351 -17.91 14.56 -27.43
C ALA A 351 -18.97 15.20 -26.51
N ILE A 352 -19.72 14.39 -25.78
CA ILE A 352 -20.75 14.82 -24.84
C ILE A 352 -20.72 13.86 -23.66
N PRO A 353 -21.06 14.30 -22.43
CA PRO A 353 -21.16 13.38 -21.33
C PRO A 353 -22.30 12.41 -21.61
N PHE A 354 -22.09 11.15 -21.28
CA PHE A 354 -23.07 10.12 -21.64
C PHE A 354 -24.35 10.24 -20.81
N GLY A 355 -25.46 9.75 -21.39
CA GLY A 355 -26.78 9.74 -20.77
C GLY A 355 -27.74 10.81 -21.29
N LEU A 356 -27.28 11.80 -22.06
CA LEU A 356 -28.15 12.90 -22.57
C LEU A 356 -29.16 12.48 -23.64
N TRP A 357 -29.09 11.23 -24.12
CA TRP A 357 -30.16 10.60 -24.91
C TRP A 357 -31.36 10.16 -24.05
N ALA A 358 -31.16 9.98 -22.74
CA ALA A 358 -32.13 9.46 -21.79
C ALA A 358 -32.53 10.46 -20.71
N ARG A 359 -31.67 11.42 -20.36
CA ARG A 359 -31.86 12.36 -19.25
C ARG A 359 -31.55 13.80 -19.66
N ASP A 360 -32.08 14.75 -18.90
CA ASP A 360 -31.66 16.15 -18.94
C ASP A 360 -30.35 16.33 -18.15
N TYR A 361 -29.44 17.17 -18.62
CA TYR A 361 -28.14 17.38 -17.96
C TYR A 361 -28.27 18.04 -16.59
N LYS A 362 -29.30 18.86 -16.36
CA LYS A 362 -29.56 19.50 -15.05
C LYS A 362 -30.08 18.47 -14.07
N ASP A 363 -31.00 17.61 -14.52
CA ASP A 363 -31.50 16.50 -13.70
C ASP A 363 -30.36 15.53 -13.32
N MET A 364 -29.39 15.28 -14.22
CA MET A 364 -28.19 14.50 -13.88
C MET A 364 -27.37 15.16 -12.77
N LEU A 365 -27.02 16.44 -12.91
CA LEU A 365 -26.26 17.19 -11.91
C LEU A 365 -27.00 17.31 -10.57
N GLN A 366 -28.31 17.55 -10.61
CA GLN A 366 -29.14 17.61 -9.41
C GLN A 366 -29.17 16.26 -8.70
N GLN A 367 -29.28 15.16 -9.44
CA GLN A 367 -29.26 13.82 -8.84
C GLN A 367 -27.89 13.48 -8.23
N ILE A 368 -26.78 13.91 -8.85
CA ILE A 368 -25.44 13.81 -8.26
C ILE A 368 -25.39 14.55 -6.92
N ALA A 369 -25.89 15.79 -6.86
CA ALA A 369 -25.95 16.56 -5.61
C ALA A 369 -26.86 15.90 -4.56
N ASP A 370 -28.05 15.45 -4.96
CA ASP A 370 -29.05 14.82 -4.07
C ASP A 370 -28.56 13.47 -3.51
N THR A 371 -27.59 12.83 -4.14
CA THR A 371 -26.96 11.58 -3.65
C THR A 371 -25.77 11.81 -2.72
N GLY A 372 -25.50 13.06 -2.33
CA GLY A 372 -24.48 13.43 -1.33
C GLY A 372 -23.12 13.78 -1.93
N PHE A 373 -22.96 13.78 -3.25
CA PHE A 373 -21.72 14.19 -3.90
C PHE A 373 -21.68 15.71 -4.05
N ASN A 374 -20.50 16.31 -3.83
CA ASN A 374 -20.30 17.76 -3.93
C ASN A 374 -19.43 18.18 -5.13
N THR A 375 -18.85 17.22 -5.84
CA THR A 375 -17.88 17.46 -6.92
C THR A 375 -18.14 16.53 -8.12
N VAL A 376 -17.89 17.02 -9.33
CA VAL A 376 -17.88 16.23 -10.56
C VAL A 376 -16.54 16.42 -11.27
N ARG A 377 -15.80 15.33 -11.50
CA ARG A 377 -14.66 15.31 -12.43
C ARG A 377 -15.21 15.07 -13.84
N ILE A 378 -14.85 15.96 -14.77
CA ILE A 378 -15.29 15.93 -16.16
C ILE A 378 -14.08 15.64 -17.06
N PRO A 379 -13.90 14.37 -17.45
CA PRO A 379 -12.98 13.98 -18.50
C PRO A 379 -13.31 14.67 -19.82
N PHE A 380 -12.33 15.24 -20.51
CA PHE A 380 -12.46 15.79 -21.86
C PHE A 380 -11.24 15.50 -22.71
N SER A 381 -11.40 15.55 -24.04
CA SER A 381 -10.26 15.51 -24.98
C SER A 381 -9.91 16.90 -25.48
N ASP A 382 -8.62 17.17 -25.75
CA ASP A 382 -8.18 18.45 -26.33
C ASP A 382 -8.98 18.84 -27.58
N TYR A 383 -9.46 17.86 -28.32
CA TYR A 383 -10.27 18.06 -29.53
C TYR A 383 -11.48 18.98 -29.30
N ILE A 384 -12.12 18.96 -28.13
CA ILE A 384 -13.31 19.80 -27.87
C ILE A 384 -12.95 21.25 -27.50
N ILE A 385 -11.70 21.53 -27.12
CA ILE A 385 -11.22 22.84 -26.70
C ILE A 385 -10.20 23.47 -27.67
N ASP A 386 -9.67 22.69 -28.61
CA ASP A 386 -8.72 23.16 -29.61
C ASP A 386 -9.41 24.19 -30.52
N GLN A 387 -9.01 25.46 -30.39
CA GLN A 387 -9.57 26.56 -31.18
C GLN A 387 -9.36 26.40 -32.69
N SER A 388 -8.32 25.66 -33.11
CA SER A 388 -8.10 25.36 -34.53
C SER A 388 -9.11 24.33 -35.07
N LYS A 389 -9.82 23.63 -34.17
CA LYS A 389 -10.88 22.66 -34.44
C LYS A 389 -12.27 23.18 -34.06
N ALA A 390 -12.37 24.16 -33.18
CA ALA A 390 -13.64 24.77 -32.77
C ALA A 390 -14.38 25.48 -33.92
N ASP A 391 -13.65 25.92 -34.96
CA ASP A 391 -14.22 26.44 -36.22
C ASP A 391 -14.54 25.32 -37.26
N ASN A 392 -14.37 24.05 -36.89
CA ASN A 392 -14.71 22.93 -37.76
C ASN A 392 -16.23 22.80 -37.85
N ALA A 393 -16.79 23.13 -39.01
CA ALA A 393 -18.21 23.08 -39.32
C ALA A 393 -18.86 21.68 -39.24
N ALA A 394 -18.17 20.70 -38.65
CA ALA A 394 -18.58 19.31 -38.47
C ALA A 394 -18.63 18.88 -36.99
N TYR A 395 -18.38 19.79 -36.03
CA TYR A 395 -18.29 19.46 -34.60
C TYR A 395 -19.33 20.21 -33.76
N HIS A 396 -20.57 20.18 -34.22
CA HIS A 396 -21.74 20.66 -33.51
C HIS A 396 -22.59 19.50 -33.00
N LEU A 397 -23.38 19.73 -31.94
CA LEU A 397 -24.20 18.71 -31.29
C LEU A 397 -25.16 17.99 -32.25
N GLY A 398 -25.59 18.64 -33.34
CA GLY A 398 -26.47 18.04 -34.34
C GLY A 398 -25.79 17.09 -35.34
N GLU A 399 -24.47 17.03 -35.35
CA GLU A 399 -23.66 16.28 -36.32
C GLU A 399 -22.87 15.13 -35.66
N LEU A 400 -23.03 14.96 -34.34
CA LEU A 400 -22.43 13.86 -33.58
C LEU A 400 -23.12 12.53 -33.88
N ASP A 401 -22.38 11.43 -33.72
CA ASP A 401 -22.90 10.06 -33.90
C ASP A 401 -23.99 9.68 -32.88
N ILE A 402 -24.13 10.45 -31.80
CA ILE A 402 -25.11 10.26 -30.76
C ILE A 402 -26.13 11.40 -30.72
N THR A 403 -27.41 11.05 -30.59
CA THR A 403 -28.49 12.04 -30.57
C THR A 403 -28.88 12.39 -29.14
N ILE A 404 -28.66 13.66 -28.77
CA ILE A 404 -29.21 14.24 -27.54
C ILE A 404 -30.74 14.29 -27.64
N ASN A 405 -31.43 13.94 -26.56
CA ASN A 405 -32.87 14.09 -26.50
C ASN A 405 -33.23 15.56 -26.27
N ALA A 406 -33.52 16.28 -27.37
CA ALA A 406 -33.86 17.70 -27.36
C ALA A 406 -35.17 18.04 -26.61
N SER A 407 -36.05 17.06 -26.37
CA SER A 407 -37.26 17.30 -25.56
C SER A 407 -36.97 17.37 -24.06
N LEU A 408 -35.92 16.69 -23.61
CA LEU A 408 -35.41 16.77 -22.24
C LEU A 408 -34.46 17.97 -22.11
N ASN A 409 -33.49 18.08 -23.03
CA ASN A 409 -32.46 19.11 -23.02
C ASN A 409 -32.83 20.30 -23.92
N SER A 410 -33.97 20.94 -23.63
CA SER A 410 -34.60 21.91 -24.55
C SER A 410 -33.84 23.23 -24.77
N ASP A 411 -32.88 23.55 -23.91
CA ASP A 411 -31.99 24.71 -24.06
C ASP A 411 -30.70 24.40 -24.85
N LEU A 412 -30.51 23.15 -25.26
CA LEU A 412 -29.49 22.74 -26.21
C LEU A 412 -30.03 22.80 -27.64
N ASN A 413 -29.18 23.16 -28.60
CA ASN A 413 -29.56 23.17 -30.02
C ASN A 413 -28.46 22.58 -30.90
N SER A 414 -28.83 22.17 -32.11
CA SER A 414 -27.94 21.45 -33.03
C SER A 414 -26.72 22.23 -33.50
N SER A 415 -26.68 23.56 -33.34
CA SER A 415 -25.54 24.41 -33.72
C SER A 415 -24.58 24.71 -32.57
N MET A 416 -24.94 24.34 -31.33
CA MET A 416 -24.00 24.41 -30.22
C MET A 416 -22.87 23.41 -30.44
N THR A 417 -21.69 23.74 -29.91
CA THR A 417 -20.54 22.85 -29.85
C THR A 417 -20.54 22.05 -28.54
N PRO A 418 -19.77 20.94 -28.45
CA PRO A 418 -19.43 20.32 -27.18
C PRO A 418 -18.94 21.28 -26.09
N LEU A 419 -18.13 22.28 -26.45
CA LEU A 419 -17.66 23.30 -25.53
C LEU A 419 -18.80 24.17 -24.99
N ASP A 420 -19.78 24.56 -25.83
CA ASP A 420 -20.97 25.30 -25.37
C ASP A 420 -21.81 24.46 -24.39
N LEU A 421 -21.85 23.13 -24.58
CA LEU A 421 -22.49 22.22 -23.63
C LEU A 421 -21.71 22.15 -22.30
N LEU A 422 -20.38 22.08 -22.36
CA LEU A 422 -19.54 22.11 -21.16
C LEU A 422 -19.75 23.41 -20.37
N ASP A 423 -19.85 24.57 -21.03
CA ASP A 423 -20.17 25.84 -20.37
C ASP A 423 -21.50 25.76 -19.62
N LYS A 424 -22.55 25.23 -20.26
CA LYS A 424 -23.88 25.10 -19.66
C LYS A 424 -23.89 24.16 -18.44
N ILE A 425 -23.14 23.06 -18.51
CA ILE A 425 -22.97 22.13 -17.39
C ILE A 425 -22.29 22.84 -16.22
N ILE A 426 -21.20 23.57 -16.48
CA ILE A 426 -20.45 24.33 -15.47
C ILE A 426 -21.31 25.46 -14.87
N GLU A 427 -22.09 26.17 -15.68
CA GLU A 427 -23.04 27.19 -15.21
C GLU A 427 -24.10 26.59 -14.29
N HIS A 428 -24.67 25.44 -14.65
CA HIS A 428 -25.66 24.80 -13.80
C HIS A 428 -25.06 24.21 -12.52
N ALA A 429 -23.88 23.59 -12.61
CA ALA A 429 -23.14 23.12 -11.43
C ALA A 429 -22.90 24.27 -10.44
N ARG A 430 -22.51 25.46 -10.95
CA ARG A 430 -22.40 26.68 -10.14
C ARG A 430 -23.71 27.05 -9.45
N ASP A 431 -24.83 27.01 -10.17
CA ASP A 431 -26.15 27.40 -9.64
C ASP A 431 -26.61 26.50 -8.48
N ILE A 432 -26.29 25.20 -8.54
CA ILE A 432 -26.67 24.22 -7.52
C ILE A 432 -25.56 23.94 -6.49
N GLY A 433 -24.42 24.60 -6.63
CA GLY A 433 -23.32 24.55 -5.67
C GLY A 433 -22.31 23.41 -5.85
N LEU A 434 -22.41 22.63 -6.94
CA LEU A 434 -21.42 21.60 -7.25
C LEU A 434 -20.09 22.23 -7.69
N LYS A 435 -19.00 21.56 -7.30
CA LYS A 435 -17.66 21.85 -7.79
C LYS A 435 -17.33 20.97 -9.00
N ILE A 436 -16.49 21.48 -9.88
CA ILE A 436 -16.05 20.83 -11.12
C ILE A 436 -14.52 20.73 -11.10
N VAL A 437 -14.04 19.52 -11.39
CA VAL A 437 -12.65 19.25 -11.79
C VAL A 437 -12.65 19.01 -13.29
N LEU A 438 -11.88 19.78 -14.04
CA LEU A 438 -11.70 19.54 -15.48
C LEU A 438 -10.47 18.66 -15.68
N ASP A 439 -10.64 17.56 -16.39
CA ASP A 439 -9.60 16.54 -16.61
C ASP A 439 -9.28 16.41 -18.09
N ASN A 440 -8.03 16.69 -18.48
CA ASN A 440 -7.57 16.42 -19.84
C ASN A 440 -7.27 14.93 -20.00
N HIS A 441 -8.35 14.19 -20.28
CA HIS A 441 -8.35 12.74 -20.32
C HIS A 441 -7.60 12.16 -21.53
N SER A 442 -7.56 12.91 -22.62
CA SER A 442 -6.81 12.55 -23.83
C SER A 442 -6.57 13.74 -24.74
N ARG A 443 -5.68 13.60 -25.72
CA ARG A 443 -5.47 14.61 -26.76
C ARG A 443 -6.53 14.41 -27.87
N GLY A 444 -6.65 13.19 -28.36
CA GLY A 444 -7.67 12.80 -29.34
C GLY A 444 -8.91 12.13 -28.71
N PRO A 445 -10.06 12.11 -29.41
CA PRO A 445 -11.24 11.38 -28.96
C PRO A 445 -11.01 9.86 -28.94
N ASP A 446 -11.46 9.18 -27.88
CA ASP A 446 -11.27 7.73 -27.63
C ASP A 446 -9.79 7.29 -27.52
N LYS A 447 -8.87 8.21 -27.17
CA LYS A 447 -7.43 7.93 -27.17
C LYS A 447 -6.80 7.70 -25.79
N TYR A 448 -7.55 7.88 -24.72
CA TYR A 448 -7.07 7.74 -23.33
C TYR A 448 -6.39 6.39 -23.03
N LEU A 449 -6.77 5.29 -23.69
CA LEU A 449 -6.11 3.98 -23.54
C LEU A 449 -4.76 3.81 -24.27
N VAL A 450 -4.42 4.73 -25.18
CA VAL A 450 -3.21 4.63 -26.02
C VAL A 450 -2.31 5.85 -25.93
N GLU A 451 -2.81 6.94 -25.36
CA GLU A 451 -2.07 8.17 -25.11
C GLU A 451 -1.69 8.25 -23.62
N GLY A 452 -0.66 7.52 -23.21
CA GLY A 452 -0.07 7.65 -21.86
C GLY A 452 0.83 8.88 -21.67
N HIS A 453 1.06 9.64 -22.73
CA HIS A 453 1.95 10.81 -22.75
C HIS A 453 1.19 12.08 -23.15
N TRP A 454 1.37 13.20 -22.45
CA TRP A 454 0.69 14.49 -22.70
C TRP A 454 0.97 15.11 -24.09
N VAL A 455 1.82 14.48 -24.90
CA VAL A 455 2.28 14.96 -26.20
C VAL A 455 1.90 13.97 -27.29
N THR A 456 1.43 14.51 -28.41
CA THR A 456 1.34 13.81 -29.69
C THR A 456 1.91 14.70 -30.80
N GLU A 457 2.05 14.18 -32.03
CA GLU A 457 2.44 15.01 -33.18
C GLU A 457 1.45 16.17 -33.43
N GLU A 458 0.15 15.94 -33.21
CA GLU A 458 -0.90 16.96 -33.39
C GLU A 458 -1.01 17.93 -32.20
N TYR A 459 -0.63 17.47 -31.02
CA TYR A 459 -0.62 18.22 -29.76
C TYR A 459 0.77 18.16 -29.13
N PRO A 460 1.74 18.95 -29.68
CA PRO A 460 3.02 19.15 -29.00
C PRO A 460 2.81 19.81 -27.64
N GLU A 461 3.78 19.68 -26.71
CA GLU A 461 3.66 20.20 -25.34
C GLU A 461 3.25 21.68 -25.30
N GLU A 462 3.81 22.51 -26.18
CA GLU A 462 3.46 23.94 -26.21
C GLU A 462 1.99 24.18 -26.54
N LYS A 463 1.38 23.31 -27.35
CA LYS A 463 -0.04 23.38 -27.70
C LYS A 463 -0.90 22.85 -26.56
N TRP A 464 -0.51 21.74 -25.92
CA TRP A 464 -1.19 21.23 -24.72
C TRP A 464 -1.21 22.27 -23.59
N ILE A 465 -0.07 22.90 -23.28
CA ILE A 465 0.01 24.00 -22.31
C ILE A 465 -0.85 25.20 -22.75
N ALA A 466 -0.84 25.56 -24.03
CA ALA A 466 -1.65 26.67 -24.53
C ALA A 466 -3.16 26.42 -24.39
N ASN A 467 -3.60 25.18 -24.62
CA ASN A 467 -4.99 24.75 -24.42
C ASN A 467 -5.39 24.88 -22.95
N TRP A 468 -4.54 24.42 -22.03
CA TRP A 468 -4.76 24.58 -20.59
C TRP A 468 -4.84 26.04 -20.15
N VAL A 469 -3.91 26.88 -20.61
CA VAL A 469 -3.94 28.32 -20.34
C VAL A 469 -5.22 28.96 -20.86
N TRP A 470 -5.70 28.54 -22.03
CA TRP A 470 -6.94 29.04 -22.59
C TRP A 470 -8.16 28.61 -21.75
N LEU A 471 -8.23 27.35 -21.34
CA LEU A 471 -9.34 26.82 -20.54
C LEU A 471 -9.36 27.47 -19.14
N ALA A 472 -8.19 27.60 -18.51
CA ALA A 472 -8.03 28.30 -17.24
C ALA A 472 -8.51 29.75 -17.32
N LYS A 473 -8.18 30.47 -18.40
CA LYS A 473 -8.69 31.83 -18.64
C LYS A 473 -10.20 31.87 -18.82
N ARG A 474 -10.77 30.89 -19.52
CA ARG A 474 -12.22 30.81 -19.79
C ARG A 474 -13.03 30.76 -18.50
N TYR A 475 -12.57 29.97 -17.53
CA TYR A 475 -13.31 29.73 -16.29
C TYR A 475 -12.76 30.44 -15.04
N LYS A 476 -11.79 31.36 -15.19
CA LYS A 476 -11.12 32.04 -14.06
C LYS A 476 -12.02 32.79 -13.08
N ASP A 477 -13.20 33.21 -13.52
CA ASP A 477 -14.19 33.96 -12.71
C ASP A 477 -15.37 33.08 -12.28
N ASN A 478 -15.28 31.76 -12.52
CA ASN A 478 -16.26 30.77 -12.13
C ASN A 478 -15.64 29.74 -11.17
N ASP A 479 -15.83 29.99 -9.88
CA ASP A 479 -15.41 29.17 -8.74
C ASP A 479 -16.19 27.84 -8.59
N ALA A 480 -17.04 27.48 -9.55
CA ALA A 480 -17.47 26.10 -9.73
C ALA A 480 -16.33 25.25 -10.29
N VAL A 481 -15.54 25.75 -11.24
CA VAL A 481 -14.34 25.06 -11.74
C VAL A 481 -13.21 25.28 -10.76
N VAL A 482 -13.06 24.39 -9.78
CA VAL A 482 -12.13 24.57 -8.65
C VAL A 482 -10.76 23.98 -8.92
N ALA A 483 -10.64 23.00 -9.81
CA ALA A 483 -9.39 22.32 -10.08
C ALA A 483 -9.23 21.96 -11.56
N LEU A 484 -7.96 21.88 -11.98
CA LEU A 484 -7.53 21.47 -13.31
C LEU A 484 -6.60 20.26 -13.15
N ASP A 485 -7.07 19.12 -13.62
CA ASP A 485 -6.36 17.83 -13.63
C ASP A 485 -5.64 17.66 -14.96
N LEU A 486 -4.32 17.83 -14.91
CA LEU A 486 -3.54 18.28 -16.06
C LEU A 486 -3.44 17.25 -17.19
N ASN A 487 -3.42 15.96 -16.86
CA ASN A 487 -3.36 14.88 -17.84
C ASN A 487 -3.75 13.56 -17.15
N ASN A 488 -4.79 12.91 -17.65
CA ASN A 488 -5.21 11.61 -17.13
C ASN A 488 -4.15 10.54 -17.34
N GLU A 489 -3.89 9.83 -16.26
CA GLU A 489 -3.14 8.59 -16.18
C GLU A 489 -1.84 8.60 -16.99
N PRO A 490 -0.83 9.43 -16.71
CA PRO A 490 0.48 9.26 -17.34
C PRO A 490 0.98 7.80 -17.23
N HIS A 491 1.31 7.17 -18.36
CA HIS A 491 1.70 5.76 -18.41
C HIS A 491 2.57 5.42 -19.64
N PHE A 492 2.94 4.14 -19.79
CA PHE A 492 3.91 3.64 -20.77
C PHE A 492 5.30 4.27 -20.61
N GLU A 493 5.63 5.24 -21.47
CA GLU A 493 6.94 5.89 -21.48
C GLU A 493 6.99 7.09 -20.53
N ALA A 494 5.84 7.65 -20.14
CA ALA A 494 5.78 8.75 -19.17
C ALA A 494 6.29 8.28 -17.82
N GLY A 495 7.17 9.09 -17.22
CA GLY A 495 7.85 8.79 -15.97
C GLY A 495 7.98 10.03 -15.10
N TRP A 496 8.58 9.85 -13.94
CA TRP A 496 8.80 10.90 -12.96
C TRP A 496 10.27 10.95 -12.62
N ASP A 497 10.89 12.12 -12.81
CA ASP A 497 12.35 12.26 -12.77
C ASP A 497 13.03 11.19 -13.64
N SER A 498 12.50 11.00 -14.85
CA SER A 498 12.95 9.99 -15.79
C SER A 498 14.30 10.36 -16.41
N ASP A 499 15.08 9.33 -16.75
CA ASP A 499 16.35 9.46 -17.47
C ASP A 499 16.21 10.18 -18.84
N LYS A 500 15.01 10.14 -19.42
CA LYS A 500 14.68 10.86 -20.66
C LYS A 500 13.80 12.05 -20.33
N ALA A 501 14.36 13.25 -20.43
CA ALA A 501 13.64 14.50 -20.16
C ALA A 501 12.32 14.67 -20.96
N SER A 502 12.19 14.06 -22.15
CA SER A 502 10.94 14.06 -22.90
C SER A 502 9.79 13.37 -22.16
N ASN A 503 10.11 12.46 -21.26
CA ASN A 503 9.19 11.60 -20.54
C ASN A 503 8.91 12.09 -19.11
N ASN A 504 9.55 13.19 -18.67
CA ASN A 504 9.41 13.74 -17.31
C ASN A 504 8.05 14.42 -17.13
N TRP A 505 7.07 13.64 -16.68
CA TRP A 505 5.73 14.11 -16.38
C TRP A 505 5.75 15.21 -15.32
N ASN A 506 6.52 15.03 -14.24
CA ASN A 506 6.64 15.99 -13.16
C ASN A 506 7.06 17.39 -13.65
N GLU A 507 8.10 17.46 -14.48
CA GLU A 507 8.56 18.74 -15.03
C GLU A 507 7.56 19.34 -16.05
N ALA A 508 6.89 18.50 -16.84
CA ALA A 508 5.87 18.97 -17.77
C ALA A 508 4.65 19.54 -17.04
N ALA A 509 4.24 18.90 -15.95
CA ALA A 509 3.19 19.37 -15.07
C ALA A 509 3.57 20.72 -14.42
N GLU A 510 4.82 20.87 -13.93
CA GLU A 510 5.33 22.15 -13.41
C GLU A 510 5.32 23.27 -14.45
N ARG A 511 5.78 22.99 -15.68
CA ARG A 511 5.75 23.96 -16.78
C ARG A 511 4.32 24.39 -17.12
N CYS A 512 3.39 23.43 -17.18
CA CYS A 512 1.98 23.68 -17.43
C CYS A 512 1.35 24.50 -16.30
N ALA A 513 1.57 24.11 -15.05
CA ALA A 513 1.09 24.80 -13.86
C ALA A 513 1.60 26.25 -13.81
N ALA A 514 2.90 26.46 -14.04
CA ALA A 514 3.49 27.79 -14.08
C ALA A 514 2.88 28.66 -15.19
N ALA A 515 2.57 28.07 -16.34
CA ALA A 515 1.88 28.77 -17.41
C ALA A 515 0.44 29.12 -17.03
N ILE A 516 -0.32 28.20 -16.41
CA ILE A 516 -1.70 28.44 -15.92
C ILE A 516 -1.73 29.54 -14.86
N GLN A 517 -0.76 29.56 -13.96
CA GLN A 517 -0.74 30.45 -12.79
C GLN A 517 -0.19 31.85 -13.11
N ASP A 518 0.41 32.09 -14.27
CA ASP A 518 1.03 33.37 -14.64
C ASP A 518 0.04 34.56 -14.56
N PRO A 519 0.12 35.40 -13.50
CA PRO A 519 -0.83 36.49 -13.31
C PRO A 519 -0.54 37.65 -14.26
N ALA A 520 0.69 37.77 -14.78
CA ALA A 520 1.06 38.81 -15.73
C ALA A 520 0.36 38.62 -17.09
N LYS A 521 -0.10 37.40 -17.39
CA LYS A 521 -0.92 37.06 -18.57
C LYS A 521 -2.42 37.06 -18.30
N GLY A 522 -2.84 37.36 -17.06
CA GLY A 522 -4.24 37.42 -16.64
C GLY A 522 -4.93 36.04 -16.61
N ASN A 523 -4.16 34.99 -16.32
CA ASN A 523 -4.60 33.59 -16.26
C ASN A 523 -5.30 33.29 -14.91
N ASN A 524 -5.37 32.03 -14.49
CA ASN A 524 -6.09 31.62 -13.27
C ASN A 524 -5.13 31.06 -12.21
N PRO A 525 -4.61 31.90 -11.29
CA PRO A 525 -3.81 31.44 -10.15
C PRO A 525 -4.66 30.88 -9.00
N ASN A 526 -5.99 30.93 -9.09
CA ASN A 526 -6.87 30.56 -7.97
C ASN A 526 -7.31 29.09 -8.00
N ALA A 527 -7.35 28.47 -9.18
CA ALA A 527 -7.67 27.06 -9.34
C ALA A 527 -6.59 26.17 -8.71
N LEU A 528 -7.02 25.05 -8.12
CA LEU A 528 -6.13 23.96 -7.77
C LEU A 528 -5.54 23.35 -9.04
N ILE A 529 -4.29 22.92 -8.95
CA ILE A 529 -3.59 22.17 -9.98
C ILE A 529 -3.46 20.75 -9.47
N ILE A 530 -4.18 19.83 -10.12
CA ILE A 530 -4.14 18.42 -9.81
C ILE A 530 -3.10 17.77 -10.72
N ILE A 531 -2.20 17.00 -10.10
CA ILE A 531 -1.13 16.26 -10.77
C ILE A 531 -1.25 14.81 -10.38
N GLU A 532 -1.61 13.98 -11.36
CA GLU A 532 -1.62 12.53 -11.21
C GLU A 532 -0.21 11.94 -11.17
N GLY A 533 -0.14 10.66 -10.80
CA GLY A 533 1.09 9.88 -10.82
C GLY A 533 1.47 9.37 -12.20
N VAL A 534 2.33 8.36 -12.23
CA VAL A 534 2.72 7.63 -13.44
C VAL A 534 2.38 6.15 -13.31
N GLU A 535 2.55 5.33 -14.36
CA GLU A 535 2.55 3.87 -14.22
C GLU A 535 3.85 3.39 -13.54
N GLY A 536 4.99 3.77 -14.11
CA GLY A 536 6.33 3.52 -13.59
C GLY A 536 7.17 4.80 -13.65
N LEU A 537 8.18 4.93 -12.80
CA LEU A 537 9.00 6.15 -12.73
C LEU A 537 9.85 6.36 -13.99
N ASN A 538 10.15 5.29 -14.73
CA ASN A 538 10.89 5.31 -15.98
C ASN A 538 10.25 4.39 -17.01
N GLU A 539 10.53 4.64 -18.30
CA GLU A 539 9.99 3.85 -19.42
C GLU A 539 10.22 2.33 -19.30
N ASN A 540 11.32 1.93 -18.66
CA ASN A 540 11.71 0.53 -18.51
C ASN A 540 11.44 -0.02 -17.10
N SER A 541 10.81 0.76 -16.20
CA SER A 541 10.56 0.35 -14.82
C SER A 541 10.03 -1.09 -14.73
N PRO A 542 10.61 -1.93 -13.85
CA PRO A 542 10.20 -3.32 -13.72
C PRO A 542 8.75 -3.38 -13.26
N ALA A 543 8.06 -4.48 -13.57
CA ALA A 543 6.65 -4.66 -13.21
C ALA A 543 6.36 -4.46 -11.70
N VAL A 544 7.33 -4.77 -10.83
CA VAL A 544 7.20 -4.58 -9.36
C VAL A 544 7.19 -3.12 -8.93
N ASP A 545 7.79 -2.22 -9.72
CA ASP A 545 7.77 -0.77 -9.50
C ASP A 545 6.60 -0.10 -10.18
N LYS A 546 5.91 -0.81 -11.07
CA LYS A 546 4.72 -0.28 -11.71
C LYS A 546 3.54 -0.31 -10.75
N TYR A 547 2.60 0.58 -11.00
CA TYR A 547 1.33 0.62 -10.32
C TYR A 547 0.21 0.88 -11.33
N TRP A 548 -0.98 1.22 -10.85
CA TRP A 548 -2.02 1.74 -11.73
C TRP A 548 -1.50 2.94 -12.52
N TRP A 549 -1.97 3.08 -13.76
CA TRP A 549 -1.70 4.27 -14.55
C TRP A 549 -2.19 5.49 -13.77
N GLY A 550 -1.40 6.57 -13.70
CA GLY A 550 -1.72 7.72 -12.83
C GLY A 550 -1.63 7.45 -11.32
N GLY A 551 -1.36 6.23 -10.86
CA GLY A 551 -1.41 5.88 -9.44
C GLY A 551 -0.07 5.88 -8.71
N ASN A 552 1.05 5.80 -9.43
CA ASN A 552 2.37 5.73 -8.81
C ASN A 552 2.91 7.13 -8.51
N MET A 553 2.90 7.52 -7.23
CA MET A 553 3.38 8.83 -6.78
C MET A 553 4.79 8.80 -6.21
N LYS A 554 5.49 7.64 -6.23
CA LYS A 554 6.80 7.47 -5.57
C LYS A 554 7.85 8.53 -5.94
N GLY A 555 7.77 9.07 -7.16
CA GLY A 555 8.66 10.15 -7.60
C GLY A 555 8.55 11.44 -6.77
N VAL A 556 7.45 11.66 -6.05
CA VAL A 556 7.25 12.82 -5.16
C VAL A 556 8.27 12.85 -4.02
N LEU A 557 8.75 11.69 -3.55
CA LEU A 557 9.75 11.64 -2.47
C LEU A 557 11.09 12.25 -2.92
N THR A 558 11.49 12.09 -4.19
CA THR A 558 12.80 12.56 -4.71
C THR A 558 12.67 13.91 -5.39
N ALA A 559 11.59 14.08 -6.16
CA ALA A 559 11.32 15.24 -6.97
C ALA A 559 9.88 15.71 -6.70
N PRO A 560 9.61 16.29 -5.51
CA PRO A 560 8.30 16.87 -5.22
C PRO A 560 8.01 18.01 -6.21
N ILE A 561 6.73 18.18 -6.55
CA ILE A 561 6.32 19.23 -7.49
C ILE A 561 6.48 20.61 -6.86
N GLU A 562 7.13 21.51 -7.59
CA GLU A 562 7.22 22.93 -7.26
C GLU A 562 6.47 23.80 -8.28
N ILE A 563 5.41 24.48 -7.84
CA ILE A 563 4.62 25.41 -8.67
C ILE A 563 4.61 26.83 -8.09
N PRO A 564 4.42 27.88 -8.90
CA PRO A 564 4.48 29.27 -8.42
C PRO A 564 3.53 29.63 -7.27
N VAL A 565 2.35 29.01 -7.23
CA VAL A 565 1.34 29.18 -6.18
C VAL A 565 1.14 27.82 -5.50
N GLN A 566 2.05 27.49 -4.59
CA GLN A 566 2.21 26.14 -4.02
C GLN A 566 0.99 25.65 -3.22
N ASP A 567 0.23 26.55 -2.57
CA ASP A 567 -1.01 26.23 -1.86
C ASP A 567 -2.19 25.88 -2.80
N LYS A 568 -1.90 25.63 -4.09
CA LYS A 568 -2.84 25.13 -5.09
C LYS A 568 -2.49 23.72 -5.58
N LEU A 569 -1.35 23.17 -5.18
CA LEU A 569 -0.93 21.84 -5.60
C LEU A 569 -1.75 20.75 -4.91
N VAL A 570 -2.29 19.83 -5.71
CA VAL A 570 -2.97 18.62 -5.24
C VAL A 570 -2.40 17.42 -5.98
N TYR A 571 -2.09 16.36 -5.24
CA TYR A 571 -1.58 15.10 -5.78
C TYR A 571 -2.74 14.12 -5.99
N SER A 572 -2.78 13.42 -7.13
CA SER A 572 -3.95 12.61 -7.50
C SER A 572 -3.63 11.19 -7.97
N PRO A 573 -3.49 10.21 -7.06
CA PRO A 573 -3.34 8.82 -7.45
C PRO A 573 -4.68 8.23 -7.94
N HIS A 574 -4.60 7.31 -8.91
CA HIS A 574 -5.69 6.38 -9.24
C HIS A 574 -5.47 5.02 -8.55
N GLU A 575 -6.56 4.38 -8.13
CA GLU A 575 -6.52 3.08 -7.47
C GLU A 575 -7.71 2.20 -7.89
N TYR A 576 -7.43 0.96 -8.27
CA TYR A 576 -8.46 0.03 -8.74
C TYR A 576 -8.34 -1.36 -8.14
N GLY A 577 -9.47 -2.08 -8.19
CA GLY A 577 -9.58 -3.45 -7.70
C GLY A 577 -9.34 -4.52 -8.79
N PRO A 578 -9.48 -5.81 -8.41
CA PRO A 578 -9.20 -6.94 -9.30
C PRO A 578 -10.13 -7.07 -10.51
N GLU A 579 -11.22 -6.30 -10.58
CA GLU A 579 -12.14 -6.28 -11.74
C GLU A 579 -11.61 -5.47 -12.93
N VAL A 580 -10.71 -4.51 -12.68
CA VAL A 580 -10.02 -3.73 -13.73
C VAL A 580 -8.82 -4.51 -14.23
N TYR A 581 -7.93 -4.91 -13.31
CA TYR A 581 -6.80 -5.78 -13.60
C TYR A 581 -6.42 -6.63 -12.38
N LEU A 582 -6.15 -7.92 -12.60
CA LEU A 582 -5.76 -8.83 -11.51
C LEU A 582 -4.27 -8.66 -11.19
N GLN A 583 -3.96 -7.62 -10.43
CA GLN A 583 -2.61 -7.34 -9.96
C GLN A 583 -2.08 -8.46 -9.03
N PRO A 584 -0.76 -8.68 -8.97
CA PRO A 584 -0.17 -9.77 -8.18
C PRO A 584 -0.54 -9.71 -6.69
N TRP A 585 -0.63 -8.50 -6.12
CA TRP A 585 -0.96 -8.30 -4.71
C TRP A 585 -2.38 -8.74 -4.32
N PHE A 586 -3.30 -8.90 -5.28
CA PHE A 586 -4.62 -9.50 -5.01
C PHE A 586 -4.57 -11.02 -4.83
N ARG A 587 -3.43 -11.66 -5.12
CA ARG A 587 -3.19 -13.09 -4.95
C ARG A 587 -2.32 -13.40 -3.73
N ASP A 588 -1.87 -12.37 -3.02
CA ASP A 588 -1.15 -12.49 -1.76
C ASP A 588 -2.07 -13.14 -0.71
N TYR A 589 -1.54 -14.06 0.09
CA TYR A 589 -2.33 -14.75 1.11
C TYR A 589 -2.83 -13.80 2.21
N ARG A 590 -2.16 -12.66 2.39
CA ARG A 590 -2.53 -11.60 3.35
C ARG A 590 -3.66 -10.70 2.85
N PHE A 591 -4.06 -10.81 1.59
CA PHE A 591 -5.12 -9.96 1.03
C PHE A 591 -6.43 -10.06 1.84
N PRO A 592 -7.03 -8.94 2.27
CA PRO A 592 -6.76 -7.56 1.85
C PRO A 592 -5.77 -6.76 2.71
N ASN A 593 -5.24 -7.34 3.78
CA ASN A 593 -4.44 -6.63 4.79
C ASN A 593 -3.06 -6.18 4.29
N ASN A 594 -2.63 -6.67 3.12
CA ASN A 594 -1.44 -6.17 2.45
C ASN A 594 -1.66 -4.83 1.73
N LEU A 595 -2.90 -4.43 1.45
CA LEU A 595 -3.21 -3.27 0.62
C LEU A 595 -2.79 -1.93 1.25
N PRO A 596 -3.01 -1.65 2.56
CA PRO A 596 -2.55 -0.40 3.15
C PRO A 596 -1.05 -0.16 2.96
N TYR A 597 -0.21 -1.19 3.08
CA TYR A 597 1.23 -1.08 2.84
C TYR A 597 1.58 -0.70 1.40
N ILE A 598 0.81 -1.20 0.43
CA ILE A 598 0.99 -0.87 -0.99
C ILE A 598 0.57 0.57 -1.24
N TRP A 599 -0.57 0.99 -0.70
CA TRP A 599 -1.02 2.37 -0.81
C TRP A 599 -0.04 3.34 -0.15
N GLU A 600 0.47 3.01 1.04
CA GLU A 600 1.53 3.77 1.71
C GLU A 600 2.78 3.93 0.85
N ASP A 601 3.29 2.85 0.27
CA ASP A 601 4.49 2.90 -0.59
C ASP A 601 4.22 3.64 -1.92
N ARG A 602 2.99 3.63 -2.43
CA ARG A 602 2.67 4.20 -3.75
C ARG A 602 2.27 5.67 -3.69
N PHE A 603 1.49 6.08 -2.69
CA PHE A 603 0.98 7.46 -2.58
C PHE A 603 0.63 7.92 -1.15
N GLY A 604 0.33 7.01 -0.23
CA GLY A 604 -0.12 7.32 1.14
C GLY A 604 0.91 8.11 1.96
N PHE A 605 2.20 7.89 1.69
CA PHE A 605 3.28 8.67 2.28
C PHE A 605 3.10 10.19 2.10
N ILE A 606 2.40 10.67 1.05
CA ILE A 606 2.16 12.10 0.81
C ILE A 606 1.34 12.69 1.95
N TYR A 607 0.35 11.95 2.44
CA TYR A 607 -0.42 12.34 3.61
C TYR A 607 0.41 12.22 4.89
N HIS A 608 1.03 11.06 5.12
CA HIS A 608 1.74 10.80 6.38
C HIS A 608 2.98 11.68 6.61
N LEU A 609 3.64 12.10 5.53
CA LEU A 609 4.79 12.98 5.58
C LEU A 609 4.43 14.47 5.41
N ASP A 610 3.14 14.81 5.42
CA ASP A 610 2.62 16.19 5.27
C ASP A 610 3.13 16.90 4.00
N MET A 611 3.20 16.16 2.89
CA MET A 611 3.74 16.66 1.61
C MET A 611 2.69 17.32 0.72
N GLY A 612 1.40 17.08 0.97
CA GLY A 612 0.30 17.72 0.24
C GLY A 612 -1.05 17.05 0.45
N HIS A 613 -2.09 17.62 -0.16
CA HIS A 613 -3.42 17.04 -0.18
C HIS A 613 -3.53 15.96 -1.25
N LEU A 614 -4.18 14.83 -0.92
CA LEU A 614 -4.46 13.76 -1.85
C LEU A 614 -5.89 13.88 -2.39
N PHE A 615 -6.03 13.73 -3.71
CA PHE A 615 -7.30 13.62 -4.41
C PHE A 615 -7.32 12.30 -5.18
N VAL A 616 -7.98 11.26 -4.68
CA VAL A 616 -8.09 9.98 -5.42
C VAL A 616 -9.00 10.20 -6.63
N GLY A 617 -8.39 10.43 -7.80
CA GLY A 617 -9.08 10.84 -9.02
C GLY A 617 -10.05 9.78 -9.55
N GLU A 618 -9.66 8.51 -9.41
CA GLU A 618 -10.46 7.37 -9.84
C GLU A 618 -10.29 6.15 -8.93
N PHE A 619 -11.43 5.54 -8.60
CA PHE A 619 -11.56 4.21 -8.01
C PHE A 619 -12.99 3.70 -8.21
N GLY A 620 -13.18 2.40 -8.37
CA GLY A 620 -14.52 1.85 -8.57
C GLY A 620 -14.61 0.33 -8.51
N ILE A 621 -15.81 -0.15 -8.21
CA ILE A 621 -16.19 -1.57 -8.18
C ILE A 621 -17.44 -1.79 -9.03
N LYS A 622 -17.51 -2.89 -9.78
CA LYS A 622 -18.64 -3.23 -10.64
C LYS A 622 -19.70 -4.04 -9.93
N ASN A 623 -19.32 -5.20 -9.40
CA ASN A 623 -20.29 -6.16 -8.90
C ASN A 623 -20.29 -6.19 -7.36
N PRO A 624 -21.47 -6.29 -6.73
CA PRO A 624 -21.52 -6.64 -5.32
C PRO A 624 -21.11 -8.11 -5.12
N SER A 625 -20.84 -8.49 -3.88
CA SER A 625 -20.52 -9.88 -3.56
C SER A 625 -21.63 -10.87 -3.93
N PRO A 626 -21.25 -12.09 -4.36
CA PRO A 626 -22.21 -13.15 -4.63
C PRO A 626 -22.88 -13.64 -3.34
N GLN A 627 -24.06 -14.26 -3.45
CA GLN A 627 -24.73 -14.83 -2.27
C GLN A 627 -23.87 -15.94 -1.63
N GLY A 628 -23.48 -15.74 -0.36
CA GLY A 628 -22.76 -16.75 0.43
C GLY A 628 -21.28 -16.44 0.72
N GLY A 629 -20.77 -15.25 0.41
CA GLY A 629 -19.43 -14.82 0.79
C GLY A 629 -19.12 -13.38 0.37
N ILE A 630 -17.91 -12.89 0.66
CA ILE A 630 -17.40 -11.57 0.21
C ILE A 630 -16.43 -11.80 -0.95
N SER A 631 -16.62 -11.10 -2.07
CA SER A 631 -15.74 -11.16 -3.24
C SER A 631 -14.40 -10.46 -3.00
N ALA A 632 -13.36 -10.80 -3.76
CA ALA A 632 -12.09 -10.08 -3.69
C ALA A 632 -12.24 -8.60 -4.04
N ALA A 633 -13.11 -8.27 -5.01
CA ALA A 633 -13.39 -6.90 -5.39
C ALA A 633 -14.03 -6.12 -4.22
N GLU A 634 -15.00 -6.71 -3.53
CA GLU A 634 -15.64 -6.06 -2.37
C GLU A 634 -14.68 -5.94 -1.18
N LYS A 635 -13.84 -6.95 -0.92
CA LYS A 635 -12.77 -6.85 0.10
C LYS A 635 -11.83 -5.68 -0.18
N TRP A 636 -11.35 -5.54 -1.42
CA TRP A 636 -10.51 -4.41 -1.81
C TRP A 636 -11.25 -3.08 -1.64
N PHE A 637 -12.50 -3.01 -2.09
CA PHE A 637 -13.26 -1.77 -2.05
C PHE A 637 -13.55 -1.31 -0.63
N ASP A 638 -13.92 -2.25 0.26
CA ASP A 638 -14.17 -1.96 1.67
C ASP A 638 -12.88 -1.51 2.37
N GLU A 639 -11.76 -2.19 2.11
CA GLU A 639 -10.46 -1.83 2.66
C GLU A 639 -10.01 -0.44 2.19
N PHE A 640 -10.19 -0.12 0.91
CA PHE A 640 -9.76 1.16 0.36
C PHE A 640 -10.64 2.33 0.82
N VAL A 641 -11.95 2.10 0.92
CA VAL A 641 -12.88 3.06 1.53
C VAL A 641 -12.51 3.31 2.98
N GLN A 642 -12.20 2.27 3.75
CA GLN A 642 -11.78 2.41 5.15
C GLN A 642 -10.45 3.15 5.27
N TYR A 643 -9.47 2.82 4.44
CA TYR A 643 -8.18 3.52 4.41
C TYR A 643 -8.32 5.02 4.13
N MET A 644 -9.20 5.41 3.19
CA MET A 644 -9.50 6.84 2.99
C MET A 644 -10.27 7.46 4.17
N ALA A 645 -11.10 6.68 4.88
CA ALA A 645 -11.86 7.16 6.04
C ALA A 645 -10.94 7.46 7.24
N ASP A 646 -9.94 6.60 7.47
CA ASP A 646 -8.95 6.77 8.54
C ASP A 646 -8.07 8.01 8.31
N HIS A 647 -7.89 8.41 7.06
CA HIS A 647 -7.11 9.58 6.65
C HIS A 647 -7.97 10.74 6.14
N ARG A 648 -9.28 10.74 6.44
CA ARG A 648 -10.29 11.55 5.76
C ARG A 648 -9.98 13.04 5.66
N GLU A 649 -9.29 13.65 6.63
CA GLU A 649 -8.98 15.09 6.60
C GLU A 649 -8.06 15.49 5.43
N GLY A 650 -7.22 14.57 4.94
CA GLY A 650 -6.29 14.83 3.85
C GLY A 650 -6.61 14.16 2.53
N TYR A 651 -7.78 13.50 2.44
CA TYR A 651 -8.24 12.81 1.25
C TYR A 651 -9.53 13.44 0.72
N SER A 652 -9.46 13.86 -0.54
CA SER A 652 -10.59 14.07 -1.43
C SER A 652 -10.62 12.93 -2.46
N TRP A 653 -11.74 12.75 -3.18
CA TRP A 653 -11.89 11.66 -4.13
C TRP A 653 -13.03 11.87 -5.14
N THR A 654 -12.93 11.21 -6.29
CA THR A 654 -14.03 11.05 -7.26
C THR A 654 -14.20 9.59 -7.66
N TYR A 655 -15.39 9.02 -7.42
CA TYR A 655 -15.70 7.64 -7.77
C TYR A 655 -15.80 7.48 -9.29
N TRP A 656 -15.19 6.42 -9.84
CA TRP A 656 -15.34 6.01 -11.23
C TRP A 656 -16.42 4.93 -11.37
N ALA A 657 -17.59 5.22 -11.92
CA ALA A 657 -18.07 6.51 -12.42
C ALA A 657 -19.55 6.76 -12.08
N TRP A 658 -20.08 7.93 -12.40
CA TRP A 658 -21.53 8.18 -12.43
C TRP A 658 -22.21 7.27 -13.46
N ASN A 659 -21.58 7.15 -14.63
CA ASN A 659 -22.08 6.43 -15.80
C ASN A 659 -22.19 4.92 -15.54
N PRO A 660 -23.30 4.26 -15.94
CA PRO A 660 -23.43 2.81 -15.78
C PRO A 660 -22.59 1.99 -16.77
N ASN A 661 -22.14 2.61 -17.87
CA ASN A 661 -21.59 1.91 -19.02
C ASN A 661 -20.05 1.87 -19.05
N SER A 662 -19.38 2.03 -17.90
CA SER A 662 -17.98 1.63 -17.77
C SER A 662 -17.87 0.11 -17.75
N GLY A 663 -16.98 -0.45 -18.58
CA GLY A 663 -16.97 -1.88 -18.91
C GLY A 663 -16.58 -2.80 -17.76
N ASP A 664 -15.61 -2.38 -16.95
CA ASP A 664 -14.95 -3.13 -15.88
C ASP A 664 -15.40 -2.70 -14.47
N THR A 665 -15.96 -1.49 -14.34
CA THR A 665 -16.35 -0.86 -13.06
C THR A 665 -17.85 -0.56 -12.96
N GLY A 666 -18.59 -0.57 -14.07
CA GLY A 666 -19.98 -0.07 -14.09
C GLY A 666 -20.06 1.37 -13.58
N GLY A 667 -21.10 1.71 -12.81
CA GLY A 667 -21.18 3.03 -12.18
C GLY A 667 -22.11 3.11 -10.98
N ILE A 668 -22.33 4.33 -10.51
CA ILE A 668 -23.33 4.66 -9.50
C ILE A 668 -24.73 4.50 -10.10
N LEU A 669 -24.97 5.01 -11.31
CA LEU A 669 -26.22 4.72 -12.02
C LEU A 669 -26.29 3.25 -12.42
N THR A 670 -27.52 2.75 -12.52
CA THR A 670 -27.81 1.48 -13.19
C THR A 670 -27.97 1.70 -14.70
N ASN A 671 -28.01 0.61 -15.47
CA ASN A 671 -28.09 0.64 -16.94
C ASN A 671 -29.32 1.37 -17.51
N ASN A 672 -30.31 1.73 -16.70
CA ASN A 672 -31.45 2.55 -17.15
C ASN A 672 -31.17 4.06 -17.16
N TRP A 673 -29.98 4.49 -16.71
CA TRP A 673 -29.58 5.90 -16.60
C TRP A 673 -30.45 6.74 -15.65
N GLU A 674 -31.19 6.10 -14.74
CA GLU A 674 -32.13 6.75 -13.82
C GLU A 674 -31.93 6.31 -12.38
N ASP A 675 -32.00 5.00 -12.11
CA ASP A 675 -31.83 4.45 -10.78
C ASP A 675 -30.35 4.40 -10.38
N VAL A 676 -30.06 4.40 -9.08
CA VAL A 676 -28.72 4.24 -8.50
C VAL A 676 -28.53 2.85 -7.89
N HIS A 677 -27.30 2.35 -7.91
CA HIS A 677 -26.88 1.19 -7.13
C HIS A 677 -26.73 1.59 -5.65
N GLN A 678 -27.81 1.50 -4.88
CA GLN A 678 -27.85 1.92 -3.48
C GLN A 678 -26.72 1.33 -2.62
N TRP A 679 -26.38 0.05 -2.83
CA TRP A 679 -25.30 -0.60 -2.08
C TRP A 679 -23.92 0.06 -2.24
N LYS A 680 -23.66 0.73 -3.38
CA LYS A 680 -22.43 1.51 -3.58
C LYS A 680 -22.47 2.81 -2.79
N LEU A 681 -23.61 3.49 -2.79
CA LEU A 681 -23.81 4.71 -2.01
C LEU A 681 -23.71 4.43 -0.51
N ASP A 682 -24.26 3.31 -0.05
CA ASP A 682 -24.19 2.92 1.37
C ASP A 682 -22.73 2.78 1.82
N LYS A 683 -21.87 2.15 1.01
CA LYS A 683 -20.42 2.02 1.31
C LYS A 683 -19.66 3.34 1.25
N LEU A 684 -20.08 4.28 0.39
CA LEU A 684 -19.41 5.58 0.24
C LEU A 684 -19.90 6.65 1.25
N SER A 685 -21.02 6.40 1.92
CA SER A 685 -21.72 7.42 2.71
C SER A 685 -20.87 8.06 3.80
N ASP A 686 -20.05 7.28 4.50
CA ASP A 686 -19.15 7.78 5.57
C ASP A 686 -17.99 8.62 5.04
N LEU A 687 -17.63 8.46 3.76
CA LEU A 687 -16.59 9.26 3.12
C LEU A 687 -17.10 10.60 2.60
N GLN A 688 -18.39 10.74 2.31
CA GLN A 688 -18.97 11.95 1.72
C GLN A 688 -18.76 13.18 2.62
N ALA A 689 -18.62 14.34 1.99
CA ALA A 689 -18.47 15.63 2.67
C ALA A 689 -19.61 16.58 2.29
N PRO A 690 -19.94 17.56 3.16
CA PRO A 690 -20.96 18.56 2.85
C PRO A 690 -20.66 19.32 1.56
N MET A 691 -21.70 19.97 1.01
CA MET A 691 -21.56 20.87 -0.13
C MET A 691 -20.57 22.02 0.19
N ILE A 692 -19.64 22.25 -0.74
CA ILE A 692 -18.66 23.32 -0.63
C ILE A 692 -19.33 24.59 -1.15
N GLY A 693 -19.88 25.37 -0.24
CA GLY A 693 -20.80 26.47 -0.56
C GLY A 693 -20.41 27.32 -1.78
N ASN A 694 -21.32 27.44 -2.73
CA ASN A 694 -21.35 28.45 -3.79
C ASN A 694 -22.77 29.06 -3.79
N ARG A 695 -22.84 30.40 -3.68
CA ARG A 695 -23.98 31.31 -3.94
C ARG A 695 -25.42 31.04 -3.43
N ASN A 696 -25.81 29.89 -2.90
CA ASN A 696 -27.24 29.65 -2.63
C ASN A 696 -27.62 29.07 -1.26
N GLY A 697 -26.68 28.84 -0.34
CA GLY A 697 -27.01 28.55 1.07
C GLY A 697 -28.12 27.51 1.29
N LYS A 698 -28.18 26.50 0.41
CA LYS A 698 -29.07 25.36 0.51
C LYS A 698 -28.25 24.13 0.83
#